data_AF-A0A7C6ARL7-F1
#
_entry.id   AF-A0A7C6ARL7-F1
#
_cell.length_a   1.000
_cell.length_b   1.000
_cell.length_c   1.000
_cell.angle_alpha   90.00
_cell.angle_beta   90.00
_cell.angle_gamma   90.00
#
_symmetry.space_group_name_H-M   'P 1'
#
loop_
_entity.id
_entity.type
_entity.pdbx_description
1 polymer ?
#
loop_
_entity_poly.entity_id
_entity_poly.type
_entity_poly.pdbx_seq_one_letter_code
_entity_poly.pdbx_strand_id
1 'polypeptide(L)'
;MRQAARAVGLWTVGLILCLSGMAWAQAPSAAITVEAMSPGEIAQQGLTTPPSTGLRVVGKGELVYLSGRELTGKTVTSYSWSLLRVPAGSRATLSSTDTPTTTFVPDTTGEFLIRLEIATDAGPAADTVSIVAARYVGIGILGGATAHFPQCGLGCHAGKVSQWRETKHAEIFTLGIDGIASDHYQSRCISCHTVGYDVSPTADNGGFDDVARQLGWTFPSQTVPGNWDTLVARYPQLAQLANIQCENCHGPGSLHGGNPQGTDVTMDEGVCGKCHDAPSHHIKSYQWKQSLHAVGVAFAATRAECAECHSAYGFVHAVDKDLQYLRQTLGEPRVTCQVCHDPHSAENLHQVRTVADVVLKNGHVISEGGAGKLCMNCHKSREDAVTYATAWHSRFGPHHGPQADVLAGTNVVTFGLHIPSSNHLKVVEEGCVGCHMAPTPASPSPAANHLGEHTFAMHWDGGAPDNPADDVDNVTACQHCHGPIRSFADLKAKEDYDGDGQIESAQDEVKGLLEAVAMLLPPIGSPEVALEVRPTVNPGYTPVQLQAAYNYLVVKEDGSYGIHNYQFAVNLLRASYAALTTGDIGAGRILSIRDVPNDNGKQVLITWTRFGGDGIGPMPIKYYMIWRRPDLAGKTATTQKGGRVYESLELVRPEQIKPEEGAVVLIDGEPWIFAGYVPAAAMEQYAAVAPTLFDSTKTGGMHWSVFRISGHTDIPGVYAMSAPDSGYSVDNLVPNTPTNIVATVTSQGVELKWAEPVDEDFRYFAIYRSTTPGFDPRASRPIATTTEAKYLDPDVVAGTTYYYRVSAFDFSGNESRYSEECVVLVSGVTGSTGGRVPTDFVLEQNYPNPFNPSTEIVFGLPRPEQVTVTVYSMQGHPIRTLVQGRMAAGYHRVSWDGRDDAGELVSAGTYIYRLEAGNLRLSKKMIFLK
;
A
#
# COMPACT_ATOMS: atom_id res chain seq x y z
N MET A 1 -46.01 50.98 30.53
CA MET A 1 -46.26 50.69 31.95
C MET A 1 -45.02 50.02 32.53
N ARG A 2 -44.67 50.38 33.76
CA ARG A 2 -43.37 50.20 34.42
C ARG A 2 -43.04 48.73 34.72
N GLN A 3 -41.80 48.28 34.48
CA GLN A 3 -40.80 47.89 35.50
C GLN A 3 -39.63 47.07 34.92
N ALA A 4 -38.42 47.53 35.28
CA ALA A 4 -37.16 46.80 35.55
C ALA A 4 -36.61 45.80 34.50
N ALA A 5 -35.34 45.85 34.06
CA ALA A 5 -34.18 46.66 34.43
C ALA A 5 -33.25 46.78 33.20
N ARG A 6 -32.86 48.01 32.86
CA ARG A 6 -31.82 48.34 31.89
C ARG A 6 -30.75 49.17 32.58
N ALA A 7 -29.51 48.72 32.39
CA ALA A 7 -28.33 49.52 32.08
C ALA A 7 -28.11 50.83 32.85
N VAL A 8 -27.10 50.81 33.73
CA VAL A 8 -26.22 51.96 33.91
C VAL A 8 -24.82 51.48 33.56
N GLY A 9 -24.39 51.80 32.35
CA GLY A 9 -22.97 51.84 32.01
C GLY A 9 -22.49 53.27 32.18
N LEU A 10 -21.25 53.45 32.66
CA LEU A 10 -20.26 54.37 32.09
C LEU A 10 -19.00 54.41 32.97
N TRP A 11 -17.85 54.28 32.28
CA TRP A 11 -16.47 54.52 32.70
C TRP A 11 -15.73 53.43 33.49
N THR A 12 -14.98 52.61 32.75
CA THR A 12 -13.60 52.23 33.10
C THR A 12 -12.90 51.66 31.86
N VAL A 13 -12.16 52.50 31.16
CA VAL A 13 -11.01 52.10 30.34
C VAL A 13 -9.79 52.35 31.22
N GLY A 14 -9.07 51.27 31.58
CA GLY A 14 -7.82 51.36 32.34
C GLY A 14 -7.42 50.01 32.93
N LEU A 15 -6.41 49.38 32.30
CA LEU A 15 -5.63 48.22 32.78
C LEU A 15 -6.34 46.87 32.95
N ILE A 16 -6.37 46.08 31.87
CA ILE A 16 -6.13 44.62 31.95
C ILE A 16 -5.14 44.26 30.83
N LEU A 17 -3.87 44.47 31.13
CA LEU A 17 -2.69 43.94 30.44
C LEU A 17 -1.74 43.52 31.57
N CYS A 18 -1.17 42.32 31.46
CA CYS A 18 -0.38 41.56 32.46
C CYS A 18 -1.15 40.50 33.28
N LEU A 19 -1.57 39.43 32.60
CA LEU A 19 -1.45 38.06 33.14
C LEU A 19 -0.59 37.23 32.19
N SER A 20 0.61 37.73 31.93
CA SER A 20 1.75 36.92 31.49
C SER A 20 2.20 36.05 32.67
N GLY A 21 2.47 34.77 32.38
CA GLY A 21 2.81 33.69 33.31
C GLY A 21 3.48 34.10 34.61
N MET A 22 2.73 33.99 35.72
CA MET A 22 3.34 33.60 36.98
C MET A 22 3.66 32.11 36.85
N ALA A 23 4.90 31.80 36.49
CA ALA A 23 5.48 30.50 36.81
C ALA A 23 5.44 30.37 38.33
N TRP A 24 4.50 29.58 38.86
CA TRP A 24 4.51 29.21 40.26
C TRP A 24 5.83 28.49 40.50
N ALA A 25 6.71 29.06 41.31
CA ALA A 25 7.94 28.39 41.69
C ALA A 25 7.56 27.07 42.36
N GLN A 26 7.81 25.94 41.69
CA GLN A 26 7.57 24.63 42.28
C GLN A 26 8.45 24.47 43.53
N ALA A 27 7.85 23.92 44.58
CA ALA A 27 8.57 23.51 45.77
C ALA A 27 9.58 22.40 45.41
N PRO A 28 10.73 22.33 46.09
CA PRO A 28 11.72 21.29 45.84
C PRO A 28 11.11 19.90 45.98
N SER A 29 11.57 18.95 45.16
CA SER A 29 11.11 17.56 45.18
C SER A 29 12.31 16.63 45.10
N ALA A 30 12.40 15.70 46.05
CA ALA A 30 13.43 14.66 46.07
C ALA A 30 12.91 13.39 45.40
N ALA A 31 13.81 12.62 44.81
CA ALA A 31 13.53 11.29 44.31
C ALA A 31 14.69 10.34 44.60
N ILE A 32 14.37 9.14 45.10
CA ILE A 32 15.31 8.02 45.23
C ILE A 32 15.18 7.10 44.02
N THR A 33 16.31 6.75 43.41
CA THR A 33 16.39 5.71 42.37
C THR A 33 17.18 4.52 42.91
N VAL A 34 16.68 3.31 42.68
CA VAL A 34 17.45 2.07 42.88
C VAL A 34 18.21 1.82 41.60
N GLU A 35 19.53 1.97 41.66
CA GLU A 35 20.37 1.97 40.46
C GLU A 35 20.69 0.53 40.03
N ALA A 36 20.49 0.27 38.75
CA ALA A 36 21.08 -0.88 38.11
C ALA A 36 22.54 -0.58 37.77
N MET A 37 23.39 -1.59 37.91
CA MET A 37 24.83 -1.50 37.63
C MET A 37 25.23 -2.74 36.86
N SER A 38 25.50 -2.57 35.57
CA SER A 38 25.96 -3.67 34.72
C SER A 38 27.44 -4.00 34.96
N PRO A 39 27.91 -5.20 34.58
CA PRO A 39 29.34 -5.53 34.64
C PRO A 39 30.19 -4.55 33.81
N GLY A 40 29.70 -4.12 32.64
CA GLY A 40 30.33 -3.12 31.79
C GLY A 40 30.48 -1.76 32.48
N GLU A 41 29.44 -1.26 33.15
CA GLU A 41 29.46 0.01 33.87
C GLU A 41 30.41 -0.02 35.07
N ILE A 42 30.37 -1.12 35.83
CA ILE A 42 31.28 -1.35 36.95
C ILE A 42 32.73 -1.31 36.47
N ALA A 43 33.04 -1.98 35.35
CA ALA A 43 34.37 -1.97 34.77
C ALA A 43 34.79 -0.56 34.29
N GLN A 44 33.90 0.18 33.63
CA GLN A 44 34.18 1.54 33.15
C GLN A 44 34.42 2.53 34.27
N GLN A 45 33.69 2.39 35.38
CA GLN A 45 33.85 3.22 36.57
C GLN A 45 35.02 2.78 37.46
N GLY A 46 35.73 1.71 37.10
CA GLY A 46 36.84 1.15 37.89
C GLY A 46 36.39 0.59 39.24
N LEU A 47 35.12 0.20 39.36
CA LEU A 47 34.55 -0.35 40.58
C LEU A 47 34.87 -1.85 40.69
N THR A 48 34.97 -2.34 41.92
CA THR A 48 35.18 -3.77 42.24
C THR A 48 33.94 -4.41 42.86
N THR A 49 32.84 -3.69 42.87
CA THR A 49 31.56 -4.08 43.45
C THR A 49 30.77 -4.99 42.51
N PRO A 50 29.86 -5.84 43.00
CA PRO A 50 29.05 -6.73 42.16
C PRO A 50 27.96 -5.99 41.36
N PRO A 51 27.49 -6.56 40.24
CA PRO A 51 26.43 -5.97 39.43
C PRO A 51 25.07 -6.01 40.13
N SER A 52 24.22 -5.02 39.82
CA SER A 52 22.88 -4.84 40.36
C SER A 52 21.86 -4.77 39.22
N THR A 53 20.68 -5.36 39.42
CA THR A 53 19.56 -5.27 38.46
C THR A 53 18.73 -4.00 38.62
N GLY A 54 18.92 -3.23 39.71
CA GLY A 54 18.06 -2.09 40.05
C GLY A 54 16.70 -2.48 40.64
N LEU A 55 16.49 -3.76 40.96
CA LEU A 55 15.23 -4.22 41.57
C LEU A 55 15.12 -3.80 43.03
N ARG A 56 13.88 -3.61 43.48
CA ARG A 56 13.50 -3.34 44.88
C ARG A 56 13.35 -4.61 45.69
N VAL A 57 13.20 -5.76 45.04
CA VAL A 57 13.20 -7.09 45.67
C VAL A 57 14.53 -7.75 45.36
N VAL A 58 15.38 -7.93 46.38
CA VAL A 58 16.79 -8.31 46.24
C VAL A 58 17.18 -9.50 47.12
N GLY A 59 18.27 -10.18 46.78
CA GLY A 59 18.83 -11.25 47.59
C GLY A 59 19.32 -10.74 48.95
N LYS A 60 19.11 -11.52 50.02
CA LYS A 60 19.81 -11.30 51.29
C LYS A 60 21.33 -11.31 51.05
N GLY A 61 22.00 -10.19 51.34
CA GLY A 61 23.43 -10.03 51.15
C GLY A 61 23.84 -9.49 49.77
N GLU A 62 22.88 -9.22 48.87
CA GLU A 62 23.12 -8.58 47.57
C GLU A 62 23.30 -7.06 47.74
N LEU A 63 24.31 -6.48 47.09
CA LEU A 63 24.60 -5.05 47.19
C LEU A 63 23.54 -4.23 46.45
N VAL A 64 22.96 -3.23 47.13
CA VAL A 64 21.98 -2.30 46.55
C VAL A 64 22.63 -0.94 46.36
N TYR A 65 22.42 -0.35 45.18
CA TYR A 65 22.87 0.99 44.84
C TYR A 65 21.69 1.94 44.85
N LEU A 66 21.86 3.10 45.50
CA LEU A 66 20.84 4.13 45.60
C LEU A 66 21.42 5.47 45.17
N SER A 67 20.64 6.23 44.40
CA SER A 67 20.92 7.63 44.10
C SER A 67 19.76 8.52 44.50
N GLY A 68 20.10 9.76 44.83
CA GLY A 68 19.17 10.81 45.19
C GLY A 68 19.29 11.98 44.23
N ARG A 69 18.16 12.51 43.74
CA ARG A 69 18.14 13.71 42.90
C ARG A 69 16.99 14.65 43.24
N GLU A 70 17.15 15.89 42.78
CA GLU A 70 16.12 16.94 42.85
C GLU A 70 15.41 17.03 41.49
N LEU A 71 14.07 17.14 41.49
CA LEU A 71 13.25 17.04 40.27
C LEU A 71 12.72 18.39 39.73
N THR A 72 12.87 19.49 40.46
CA THR A 72 12.26 20.79 40.14
C THR A 72 13.27 21.88 39.75
N GLY A 73 14.53 21.50 39.52
CA GLY A 73 15.62 22.38 39.10
C GLY A 73 16.20 23.24 40.23
N LYS A 74 16.03 22.83 41.48
CA LYS A 74 16.58 23.52 42.66
C LYS A 74 17.99 23.07 42.95
N THR A 75 18.80 23.99 43.48
CA THR A 75 20.19 23.68 43.80
C THR A 75 20.24 22.88 45.10
N VAL A 76 20.72 21.64 45.06
CA VAL A 76 20.92 20.83 46.26
C VAL A 76 22.17 21.31 47.01
N THR A 77 22.02 21.57 48.30
CA THR A 77 23.11 22.02 49.19
C THR A 77 23.61 20.91 50.11
N SER A 78 22.77 19.93 50.46
CA SER A 78 23.18 18.72 51.19
C SER A 78 22.26 17.54 50.97
N TYR A 79 22.79 16.34 51.22
CA TYR A 79 22.05 15.08 51.25
C TYR A 79 22.07 14.52 52.68
N SER A 80 21.03 13.77 53.05
CA SER A 80 20.91 13.08 54.33
C SER A 80 20.14 11.77 54.13
N TRP A 81 20.85 10.65 54.21
CA TRP A 81 20.26 9.31 54.09
C TRP A 81 20.10 8.64 55.45
N SER A 82 19.00 7.90 55.60
CA SER A 82 18.73 7.13 56.82
C SER A 82 17.97 5.84 56.53
N LEU A 83 18.22 4.80 57.33
CA LEU A 83 17.39 3.61 57.41
C LEU A 83 16.28 3.86 58.43
N LEU A 84 15.08 4.21 57.96
CA LEU A 84 13.93 4.50 58.82
C LEU A 84 13.38 3.25 59.51
N ARG A 85 13.39 2.13 58.79
CA ARG A 85 12.91 0.85 59.28
C ARG A 85 13.82 -0.23 58.73
N VAL A 86 14.24 -1.12 59.61
CA VAL A 86 15.00 -2.33 59.27
C VAL A 86 14.33 -3.54 59.89
N PRO A 87 14.48 -4.74 59.29
CA PRO A 87 13.98 -5.98 59.89
C PRO A 87 14.61 -6.24 61.26
N ALA A 88 13.87 -6.94 62.12
CA ALA A 88 14.36 -7.29 63.44
C ALA A 88 15.65 -8.12 63.36
N GLY A 89 16.69 -7.67 64.06
CA GLY A 89 18.01 -8.32 64.07
C GLY A 89 18.97 -7.85 62.98
N SER A 90 18.52 -6.97 62.07
CA SER A 90 19.41 -6.35 61.08
C SER A 90 20.45 -5.42 61.72
N ARG A 91 21.65 -5.42 61.16
CA ARG A 91 22.78 -4.53 61.42
C ARG A 91 23.23 -3.81 60.14
N ALA A 92 22.39 -3.78 59.11
CA ALA A 92 22.70 -3.12 57.86
C ALA A 92 22.99 -1.63 58.08
N THR A 93 23.98 -1.12 57.34
CA THR A 93 24.39 0.30 57.35
C THR A 93 24.52 0.81 55.93
N LEU A 94 24.26 2.10 55.76
CA LEU A 94 24.53 2.81 54.51
C LEU A 94 26.03 3.09 54.39
N SER A 95 26.60 2.99 53.18
CA SER A 95 28.02 3.26 52.91
C SER A 95 28.39 4.72 53.14
N SER A 96 27.43 5.61 52.91
CA SER A 96 27.52 7.06 53.10
C SER A 96 26.14 7.61 53.42
N THR A 97 26.09 8.74 54.12
CA THR A 97 24.82 9.37 54.52
C THR A 97 24.65 10.79 54.00
N ASP A 98 25.69 11.38 53.41
CA ASP A 98 25.76 12.80 53.08
C ASP A 98 26.13 13.08 51.61
N THR A 99 26.13 12.03 50.78
CA THR A 99 26.46 12.10 49.35
C THR A 99 25.22 11.88 48.47
N PRO A 100 25.25 12.28 47.19
CA PRO A 100 24.15 12.03 46.25
C PRO A 100 23.83 10.55 46.04
N THR A 101 24.83 9.68 46.20
CA THR A 101 24.70 8.22 46.06
C THR A 101 25.07 7.53 47.37
N THR A 102 24.49 6.37 47.62
CA THR A 102 24.83 5.50 48.74
C THR A 102 24.59 4.05 48.36
N THR A 103 25.20 3.11 49.09
CA THR A 103 24.93 1.68 48.94
C THR A 103 24.61 1.06 50.28
N PHE A 104 23.94 -0.08 50.27
CA PHE A 104 23.83 -0.92 51.47
C PHE A 104 23.66 -2.39 51.09
N VAL A 105 23.92 -3.26 52.07
CA VAL A 105 23.74 -4.70 51.94
C VAL A 105 22.69 -5.14 52.96
N PRO A 106 21.54 -5.70 52.53
CA PRO A 106 20.53 -6.21 53.44
C PRO A 106 21.01 -7.53 54.05
N ASP A 107 21.30 -7.52 55.34
CA ASP A 107 21.89 -8.67 56.05
C ASP A 107 20.86 -9.68 56.60
N THR A 108 19.57 -9.34 56.51
CA THR A 108 18.44 -10.13 57.00
C THR A 108 17.29 -10.05 56.01
N THR A 109 16.43 -11.07 56.00
CA THR A 109 15.22 -11.06 55.17
C THR A 109 14.16 -10.15 55.77
N GLY A 110 13.47 -9.38 54.93
CA GLY A 110 12.41 -8.47 55.33
C GLY A 110 12.48 -7.12 54.61
N GLU A 111 11.64 -6.19 55.05
CA GLU A 111 11.54 -4.84 54.46
C GLU A 111 12.52 -3.86 55.12
N PHE A 112 13.27 -3.16 54.29
CA PHE A 112 14.12 -2.02 54.63
C PHE A 112 13.49 -0.75 54.04
N LEU A 113 13.11 0.20 54.89
CA LEU A 113 12.60 1.50 54.46
C LEU A 113 13.74 2.52 54.54
N ILE A 114 14.21 2.99 53.39
CA ILE A 114 15.28 3.97 53.27
C ILE A 114 14.65 5.34 52.99
N ARG A 115 15.21 6.38 53.60
CA ARG A 115 14.81 7.77 53.39
C ARG A 115 15.98 8.61 52.95
N LEU A 116 15.72 9.46 51.98
CA LEU A 116 16.56 10.57 51.57
C LEU A 116 15.88 11.88 51.99
N GLU A 117 16.64 12.77 52.60
CA GLU A 117 16.34 14.19 52.68
C GLU A 117 17.39 14.97 51.90
N ILE A 118 16.94 15.94 51.12
CA ILE A 118 17.82 16.93 50.48
C ILE A 118 17.48 18.32 51.03
N ALA A 119 18.51 19.11 51.29
CA ALA A 119 18.34 20.55 51.51
C ALA A 119 18.59 21.26 50.18
N THR A 120 17.69 22.17 49.78
CA THR A 120 17.87 22.98 48.56
C THR A 120 17.87 24.46 48.89
N ASP A 121 18.28 25.28 47.92
CA ASP A 121 18.15 26.74 47.96
C ASP A 121 16.69 27.24 48.12
N ALA A 122 15.70 26.38 47.85
CA ALA A 122 14.27 26.68 47.98
C ALA A 122 13.57 25.93 49.14
N GLY A 123 14.31 25.25 50.01
CA GLY A 123 13.79 24.49 51.16
C GLY A 123 14.12 22.99 51.12
N PRO A 124 13.74 22.23 52.15
CA PRO A 124 14.00 20.80 52.19
C PRO A 124 12.97 20.01 51.38
N ALA A 125 13.40 18.87 50.85
CA ALA A 125 12.54 17.85 50.26
C ALA A 125 12.98 16.46 50.72
N ALA A 126 12.08 15.48 50.70
CA ALA A 126 12.38 14.13 51.13
C ALA A 126 11.62 13.10 50.30
N ASP A 127 12.20 11.91 50.20
CA ASP A 127 11.59 10.76 49.55
C ASP A 127 11.95 9.47 50.30
N THR A 128 11.20 8.41 50.07
CA THR A 128 11.42 7.10 50.68
C THR A 128 11.29 5.98 49.67
N VAL A 129 12.17 4.99 49.78
CA VAL A 129 12.11 3.75 48.99
C VAL A 129 12.07 2.54 49.92
N SER A 130 11.26 1.55 49.57
CA SER A 130 11.20 0.26 50.25
C SER A 130 12.00 -0.76 49.44
N ILE A 131 12.90 -1.48 50.13
CA ILE A 131 13.68 -2.59 49.59
C ILE A 131 13.32 -3.86 50.38
N VAL A 132 12.90 -4.90 49.68
CA VAL A 132 12.54 -6.18 50.29
C VAL A 132 13.68 -7.17 50.03
N ALA A 133 14.33 -7.61 51.10
CA ALA A 133 15.35 -8.65 51.01
C ALA A 133 14.75 -10.03 51.24
N ALA A 134 14.96 -10.96 50.32
CA ALA A 134 14.45 -12.32 50.41
C ALA A 134 15.50 -13.34 49.95
N ARG A 135 15.12 -14.63 50.00
CA ARG A 135 15.89 -15.74 49.44
C ARG A 135 15.30 -16.24 48.12
N TYR A 136 16.17 -16.63 47.19
CA TYR A 136 15.82 -17.28 45.94
C TYR A 136 15.27 -18.69 46.20
N VAL A 137 14.28 -19.10 45.40
CA VAL A 137 13.62 -20.40 45.55
C VAL A 137 13.52 -21.20 44.24
N GLY A 138 13.60 -20.54 43.09
CA GLY A 138 13.39 -21.11 41.77
C GLY A 138 11.92 -21.29 41.38
N ILE A 139 11.68 -21.86 40.20
CA ILE A 139 10.34 -22.05 39.61
C ILE A 139 9.71 -23.43 39.86
N GLY A 140 10.50 -24.43 40.24
CA GLY A 140 10.01 -25.60 41.00
C GLY A 140 9.68 -26.87 40.25
N ILE A 141 9.80 -26.85 38.93
CA ILE A 141 9.60 -28.02 38.07
C ILE A 141 10.73 -28.09 37.05
N LEU A 142 11.97 -28.08 37.53
CA LEU A 142 13.18 -28.34 36.73
C LEU A 142 13.93 -29.50 37.39
N GLY A 143 14.34 -30.49 36.59
CA GLY A 143 15.07 -31.66 37.11
C GLY A 143 14.25 -32.64 37.96
N GLY A 144 12.93 -32.72 37.78
CA GLY A 144 12.10 -33.78 38.37
C GLY A 144 11.86 -33.72 39.89
N ALA A 145 12.39 -32.72 40.60
CA ALA A 145 12.14 -32.54 42.03
C ALA A 145 10.95 -31.60 42.29
N THR A 146 10.06 -32.00 43.19
CA THR A 146 8.99 -31.14 43.74
C THR A 146 9.57 -30.10 44.69
N ALA A 147 9.23 -28.83 44.46
CA ALA A 147 9.67 -27.70 45.26
C ALA A 147 9.24 -27.77 46.74
N HIS A 148 10.04 -27.17 47.62
CA HIS A 148 9.77 -27.05 49.06
C HIS A 148 8.84 -25.86 49.42
N PHE A 149 8.53 -24.99 48.44
CA PHE A 149 7.74 -23.75 48.57
C PHE A 149 6.75 -23.64 47.39
N PRO A 150 5.59 -22.93 47.51
CA PRO A 150 4.75 -22.64 46.34
C PRO A 150 5.48 -21.70 45.38
N GLN A 151 6.09 -22.28 44.35
CA GLN A 151 6.88 -21.57 43.34
C GLN A 151 6.01 -21.15 42.15
N CYS A 152 6.48 -20.17 41.36
CA CYS A 152 5.71 -19.45 40.33
C CYS A 152 4.84 -20.36 39.44
N GLY A 153 5.35 -21.56 39.10
CA GLY A 153 4.71 -22.51 38.19
C GLY A 153 3.65 -23.43 38.80
N LEU A 154 3.44 -23.43 40.12
CA LEU A 154 2.57 -24.39 40.81
C LEU A 154 1.16 -23.85 41.13
N GLY A 155 0.79 -22.67 40.62
CA GLY A 155 -0.60 -22.17 40.70
C GLY A 155 -0.81 -20.67 40.51
N CYS A 156 0.22 -19.84 40.72
CA CYS A 156 0.07 -18.37 40.71
C CYS A 156 0.24 -17.73 39.32
N HIS A 157 1.17 -18.25 38.49
CA HIS A 157 1.51 -17.68 37.17
C HIS A 157 1.62 -18.74 36.07
N ALA A 158 0.80 -19.79 36.13
CA ALA A 158 0.94 -20.97 35.25
C ALA A 158 1.00 -20.62 33.75
N GLY A 159 0.20 -19.67 33.28
CA GLY A 159 0.19 -19.25 31.87
C GLY A 159 1.47 -18.53 31.41
N LYS A 160 2.09 -17.71 32.27
CA LYS A 160 3.38 -17.06 31.93
C LYS A 160 4.55 -18.04 32.02
N VAL A 161 4.49 -18.98 32.96
CA VAL A 161 5.50 -20.04 33.07
C VAL A 161 5.48 -20.97 31.86
N SER A 162 4.31 -21.31 31.30
CA SER A 162 4.25 -22.11 30.07
C SER A 162 4.91 -21.42 28.88
N GLN A 163 4.67 -20.12 28.69
CA GLN A 163 5.30 -19.35 27.60
C GLN A 163 6.82 -19.24 27.81
N TRP A 164 7.26 -18.88 29.02
CA TRP A 164 8.69 -18.73 29.33
C TRP A 164 9.48 -20.04 29.11
N ARG A 165 8.87 -21.20 29.36
CA ARG A 165 9.52 -22.51 29.15
C ARG A 165 9.93 -22.77 27.71
N GLU A 166 9.31 -22.10 26.75
CA GLU A 166 9.63 -22.22 25.33
C GLU A 166 10.79 -21.30 24.92
N THR A 167 11.23 -20.41 25.82
CA THR A 167 12.31 -19.45 25.56
C THR A 167 13.68 -20.07 25.81
N LYS A 168 14.72 -19.53 25.15
CA LYS A 168 16.11 -19.95 25.40
C LYS A 168 16.57 -19.65 26.84
N HIS A 169 15.95 -18.68 27.52
CA HIS A 169 16.23 -18.42 28.93
C HIS A 169 15.96 -19.64 29.83
N ALA A 170 14.96 -20.45 29.49
CA ALA A 170 14.62 -21.65 30.23
C ALA A 170 15.60 -22.82 30.03
N GLU A 171 16.50 -22.73 29.06
CA GLU A 171 17.35 -23.86 28.63
C GLU A 171 18.84 -23.54 28.55
N ILE A 172 19.25 -22.26 28.59
CA ILE A 172 20.62 -21.85 28.26
C ILE A 172 21.70 -22.52 29.13
N PHE A 173 21.43 -22.74 30.41
CA PHE A 173 22.38 -23.45 31.28
C PHE A 173 22.42 -24.93 30.95
N THR A 174 21.26 -25.53 30.71
CA THR A 174 21.10 -26.92 30.32
C THR A 174 21.90 -27.23 29.06
N LEU A 175 21.69 -26.40 28.02
CA LEU A 175 22.42 -26.50 26.76
C LEU A 175 23.91 -26.19 26.94
N GLY A 176 24.25 -25.22 27.79
CA GLY A 176 25.63 -24.81 28.04
C GLY A 176 26.47 -25.86 28.74
N ILE A 177 25.94 -26.47 29.81
CA ILE A 177 26.66 -27.49 30.57
C ILE A 177 26.84 -28.79 29.77
N ASP A 178 25.94 -29.05 28.82
CA ASP A 178 26.03 -30.17 27.87
C ASP A 178 26.89 -29.88 26.63
N GLY A 179 27.46 -28.68 26.52
CA GLY A 179 28.32 -28.30 25.39
C GLY A 179 27.56 -28.07 24.08
N ILE A 180 26.25 -27.89 24.14
CA ILE A 180 25.37 -27.68 22.99
C ILE A 180 25.23 -26.19 22.67
N ALA A 181 25.19 -25.32 23.70
CA ALA A 181 24.94 -23.89 23.49
C ALA A 181 26.09 -23.19 22.76
N SER A 182 27.33 -23.49 23.15
CA SER A 182 28.53 -22.84 22.62
C SER A 182 29.81 -23.54 23.11
N ASP A 183 30.88 -23.46 22.32
CA ASP A 183 32.23 -23.94 22.65
C ASP A 183 32.93 -23.10 23.74
N HIS A 184 32.51 -21.86 23.96
CA HIS A 184 33.08 -20.96 24.98
C HIS A 184 32.36 -21.03 26.34
N TYR A 185 31.29 -21.81 26.46
CA TYR A 185 30.51 -21.92 27.69
C TYR A 185 31.34 -22.60 28.79
N GLN A 186 31.51 -21.92 29.94
CA GLN A 186 32.34 -22.41 31.04
C GLN A 186 31.87 -21.87 32.40
N SER A 187 32.61 -22.17 33.46
CA SER A 187 32.22 -21.82 34.84
C SER A 187 31.86 -20.34 35.04
N ARG A 188 32.56 -19.40 34.38
CA ARG A 188 32.22 -17.96 34.50
C ARG A 188 30.85 -17.58 33.93
N CYS A 189 30.24 -18.41 33.07
CA CYS A 189 28.94 -18.13 32.45
C CYS A 189 27.77 -18.36 33.41
N ILE A 190 27.97 -19.15 34.48
CA ILE A 190 26.87 -19.52 35.39
C ILE A 190 26.36 -18.32 36.21
N SER A 191 27.15 -17.25 36.35
CA SER A 191 26.72 -16.02 37.03
C SER A 191 25.53 -15.34 36.34
N CYS A 192 25.39 -15.54 35.04
CA CYS A 192 24.30 -15.00 34.24
C CYS A 192 23.20 -16.04 33.95
N HIS A 193 23.55 -17.33 34.00
CA HIS A 193 22.69 -18.42 33.54
C HIS A 193 22.10 -19.27 34.68
N THR A 194 22.17 -18.79 35.92
CA THR A 194 21.57 -19.45 37.07
C THR A 194 20.89 -18.44 37.98
N VAL A 195 20.01 -18.92 38.85
CA VAL A 195 19.22 -18.08 39.75
C VAL A 195 20.06 -17.65 40.96
N GLY A 196 20.08 -16.34 41.25
CA GLY A 196 20.59 -15.80 42.51
C GLY A 196 22.11 -15.90 42.72
N TYR A 197 22.89 -16.13 41.65
CA TYR A 197 24.33 -16.29 41.76
C TYR A 197 25.03 -15.03 42.28
N ASP A 198 25.60 -15.09 43.48
CA ASP A 198 26.40 -14.01 44.08
C ASP A 198 27.50 -14.60 44.98
N VAL A 199 28.75 -14.55 44.51
CA VAL A 199 29.90 -15.12 45.24
C VAL A 199 30.39 -14.25 46.40
N SER A 200 29.72 -13.14 46.70
CA SER A 200 30.05 -12.32 47.86
C SER A 200 30.04 -13.17 49.14
N PRO A 201 31.06 -13.09 50.01
CA PRO A 201 31.11 -13.87 51.24
C PRO A 201 29.94 -13.63 52.21
N THR A 202 29.21 -12.53 52.02
CA THR A 202 28.04 -12.15 52.82
C THR A 202 26.70 -12.46 52.15
N ALA A 203 26.72 -12.87 50.88
CA ALA A 203 25.53 -13.30 50.15
C ALA A 203 25.20 -14.74 50.59
N ASP A 204 24.16 -14.86 51.43
CA ASP A 204 23.49 -16.12 51.75
C ASP A 204 22.02 -15.92 51.37
N ASN A 205 21.82 -15.82 50.07
CA ASN A 205 20.55 -15.49 49.43
C ASN A 205 19.81 -16.75 48.96
N GLY A 206 20.40 -17.96 49.11
CA GLY A 206 19.79 -19.21 48.66
C GLY A 206 19.84 -19.41 47.15
N GLY A 207 20.68 -18.66 46.45
CA GLY A 207 20.95 -18.80 45.02
C GLY A 207 21.76 -20.03 44.68
N PHE A 208 22.05 -20.19 43.39
CA PHE A 208 22.71 -21.37 42.85
C PHE A 208 24.09 -21.61 43.47
N ASP A 209 24.88 -20.56 43.70
CA ASP A 209 26.22 -20.69 44.28
C ASP A 209 26.18 -21.15 45.75
N ASP A 210 25.20 -20.68 46.53
CA ASP A 210 24.98 -21.11 47.91
C ASP A 210 24.64 -22.60 47.97
N VAL A 211 23.67 -23.03 47.16
CA VAL A 211 23.24 -24.44 47.12
C VAL A 211 24.36 -25.33 46.57
N ALA A 212 25.10 -24.87 45.56
CA ALA A 212 26.26 -25.59 45.04
C ALA A 212 27.34 -25.79 46.13
N ARG A 213 27.64 -24.74 46.90
CA ARG A 213 28.60 -24.79 48.01
C ARG A 213 28.15 -25.75 49.11
N GLN A 214 26.86 -25.72 49.48
CA GLN A 214 26.27 -26.62 50.48
C GLN A 214 26.31 -28.09 50.06
N LEU A 215 26.07 -28.36 48.78
CA LEU A 215 26.07 -29.72 48.23
C LEU A 215 27.45 -30.22 47.79
N GLY A 216 28.48 -29.36 47.84
CA GLY A 216 29.83 -29.68 47.38
C GLY A 216 29.91 -29.91 45.86
N TRP A 217 29.04 -29.27 45.09
CA TRP A 217 29.04 -29.35 43.62
C TRP A 217 30.10 -28.42 43.02
N THR A 218 30.72 -28.86 41.93
CA THR A 218 31.64 -28.05 41.13
C THR A 218 31.29 -28.12 39.65
N PHE A 219 31.59 -27.04 38.93
CA PHE A 219 31.38 -26.98 37.49
C PHE A 219 32.17 -28.08 36.77
N PRO A 220 31.59 -28.81 35.80
CA PRO A 220 32.29 -29.88 35.08
C PRO A 220 33.55 -29.37 34.38
N SER A 221 34.62 -30.17 34.41
CA SER A 221 35.87 -29.82 33.70
C SER A 221 35.72 -29.77 32.16
N GLN A 222 34.69 -30.43 31.63
CA GLN A 222 34.32 -30.43 30.21
C GLN A 222 32.80 -30.34 30.10
N THR A 223 32.31 -29.54 29.16
CA THR A 223 30.89 -29.43 28.82
C THR A 223 30.57 -30.44 27.71
N VAL A 224 29.85 -31.51 28.06
CA VAL A 224 29.52 -32.63 27.15
C VAL A 224 28.11 -33.14 27.41
N PRO A 225 27.43 -33.72 26.41
CA PRO A 225 26.08 -34.25 26.58
C PRO A 225 25.97 -35.22 27.77
N GLY A 226 24.97 -35.02 28.63
CA GLY A 226 24.72 -35.84 29.82
C GLY A 226 25.24 -35.25 31.15
N ASN A 227 25.93 -34.09 31.10
CA ASN A 227 26.27 -33.34 32.30
C ASN A 227 25.02 -32.85 33.03
N TRP A 228 24.00 -32.38 32.29
CA TRP A 228 22.70 -32.00 32.83
C TRP A 228 22.01 -33.16 33.54
N ASP A 229 21.91 -34.32 32.88
CA ASP A 229 21.30 -35.52 33.48
C ASP A 229 22.01 -35.92 34.78
N THR A 230 23.35 -35.79 34.81
CA THR A 230 24.15 -36.03 36.01
C THR A 230 23.84 -35.04 37.12
N LEU A 231 23.71 -33.75 36.79
CA LEU A 231 23.33 -32.70 37.74
C LEU A 231 21.94 -32.98 38.33
N VAL A 232 20.96 -33.29 37.47
CA VAL A 232 19.59 -33.61 37.87
C VAL A 232 19.55 -34.84 38.79
N ALA A 233 20.24 -35.91 38.43
CA ALA A 233 20.22 -37.16 39.18
C ALA A 233 20.91 -37.07 40.55
N ARG A 234 21.99 -36.29 40.66
CA ARG A 234 22.81 -36.21 41.88
C ARG A 234 22.51 -35.00 42.76
N TYR A 235 22.09 -33.90 42.15
CA TYR A 235 21.90 -32.60 42.79
C TYR A 235 20.57 -31.95 42.36
N PRO A 236 19.42 -32.64 42.56
CA PRO A 236 18.12 -32.13 42.08
C PRO A 236 17.75 -30.76 42.68
N GLN A 237 18.17 -30.48 43.91
CA GLN A 237 17.97 -29.17 44.55
C GLN A 237 18.74 -28.05 43.85
N LEU A 238 19.92 -28.34 43.31
CA LEU A 238 20.72 -27.37 42.56
C LEU A 238 20.16 -27.19 41.14
N ALA A 239 19.72 -28.28 40.51
CA ALA A 239 19.08 -28.23 39.18
C ALA A 239 17.82 -27.34 39.16
N GLN A 240 17.10 -27.21 40.29
CA GLN A 240 15.95 -26.31 40.42
C GLN A 240 16.31 -24.81 40.29
N LEU A 241 17.57 -24.44 40.48
CA LEU A 241 18.06 -23.06 40.36
C LEU A 241 18.85 -22.82 39.05
N ALA A 242 18.87 -23.81 38.15
CA ALA A 242 19.53 -23.71 36.86
C ALA A 242 18.70 -22.91 35.84
N ASN A 243 19.36 -22.41 34.81
CA ASN A 243 18.79 -21.55 33.76
C ASN A 243 18.36 -20.17 34.28
N ILE A 244 17.94 -19.29 33.36
CA ILE A 244 17.45 -17.94 33.68
C ILE A 244 15.96 -18.02 33.94
N GLN A 245 15.56 -17.83 35.20
CA GLN A 245 14.19 -17.99 35.66
C GLN A 245 13.54 -16.65 36.02
N CYS A 246 12.28 -16.70 36.47
CA CYS A 246 11.50 -15.52 36.86
C CYS A 246 12.26 -14.62 37.87
N GLU A 247 12.92 -15.23 38.86
CA GLU A 247 13.59 -14.48 39.93
C GLU A 247 14.86 -13.75 39.46
N ASN A 248 15.43 -14.10 38.30
CA ASN A 248 16.52 -13.31 37.70
C ASN A 248 16.06 -11.91 37.30
N CYS A 249 14.77 -11.74 36.95
CA CYS A 249 14.21 -10.49 36.47
C CYS A 249 13.22 -9.82 37.45
N HIS A 250 12.67 -10.59 38.40
CA HIS A 250 11.64 -10.14 39.34
C HIS A 250 12.08 -10.15 40.81
N GLY A 251 13.32 -10.60 41.07
CA GLY A 251 13.86 -10.73 42.42
C GLY A 251 13.43 -12.03 43.12
N PRO A 252 14.01 -12.32 44.30
CA PRO A 252 13.74 -13.54 45.07
C PRO A 252 12.31 -13.64 45.62
N GLY A 253 11.74 -14.85 45.55
CA GLY A 253 10.31 -15.13 45.79
C GLY A 253 9.94 -15.69 47.16
N SER A 254 10.89 -15.97 48.06
CA SER A 254 10.57 -16.61 49.36
C SER A 254 9.66 -15.80 50.29
N LEU A 255 9.56 -14.48 50.12
CA LEU A 255 8.64 -13.61 50.88
C LEU A 255 7.39 -13.21 50.09
N HIS A 256 7.32 -13.57 48.81
CA HIS A 256 6.22 -13.20 47.91
C HIS A 256 4.96 -14.04 48.19
N GLY A 257 5.12 -15.32 48.50
CA GLY A 257 4.01 -16.19 48.92
C GLY A 257 2.89 -16.34 47.88
N GLY A 258 3.20 -16.20 46.59
CA GLY A 258 2.21 -16.28 45.51
C GLY A 258 1.47 -14.97 45.20
N ASN A 259 1.70 -13.89 45.95
CA ASN A 259 1.19 -12.55 45.67
C ASN A 259 2.06 -11.73 44.68
N PRO A 260 1.67 -11.52 43.42
CA PRO A 260 2.50 -10.82 42.42
C PRO A 260 2.95 -9.40 42.83
N GLN A 261 2.27 -8.75 43.78
CA GLN A 261 2.69 -7.46 44.33
C GLN A 261 3.91 -7.54 45.28
N GLY A 262 4.33 -8.74 45.68
CA GLY A 262 5.53 -9.00 46.48
C GLY A 262 6.78 -9.29 45.65
N THR A 263 6.67 -9.32 44.33
CA THR A 263 7.78 -9.35 43.36
C THR A 263 7.96 -7.98 42.71
N ASP A 264 9.12 -7.72 42.13
CA ASP A 264 9.35 -6.45 41.44
C ASP A 264 9.13 -6.58 39.91
N VAL A 265 8.66 -5.50 39.29
CA VAL A 265 8.49 -5.41 37.83
C VAL A 265 9.06 -4.09 37.38
N THR A 266 10.07 -4.15 36.51
CA THR A 266 10.73 -2.97 35.98
C THR A 266 10.88 -3.06 34.46
N MET A 267 10.75 -1.91 33.82
CA MET A 267 11.09 -1.71 32.40
C MET A 267 12.48 -1.13 32.23
N ASP A 268 13.24 -0.93 33.31
CA ASP A 268 14.62 -0.46 33.22
C ASP A 268 15.50 -1.49 32.49
N GLU A 269 16.44 -1.03 31.67
CA GLU A 269 17.32 -1.93 30.91
C GLU A 269 18.25 -2.74 31.81
N GLY A 270 18.53 -2.25 33.02
CA GLY A 270 19.52 -2.79 33.93
C GLY A 270 19.27 -4.24 34.34
N VAL A 271 18.00 -4.64 34.40
CA VAL A 271 17.60 -6.04 34.64
C VAL A 271 18.13 -6.98 33.54
N CYS A 272 18.24 -6.49 32.31
CA CYS A 272 18.86 -7.20 31.19
C CYS A 272 20.37 -7.02 31.20
N GLY A 273 20.84 -5.79 31.47
CA GLY A 273 22.25 -5.40 31.45
C GLY A 273 23.13 -6.14 32.46
N LYS A 274 22.59 -6.65 33.57
CA LYS A 274 23.34 -7.53 34.50
C LYS A 274 24.03 -8.70 33.78
N CYS A 275 23.41 -9.20 32.69
CA CYS A 275 23.93 -10.32 31.89
C CYS A 275 24.33 -9.89 30.47
N HIS A 276 23.60 -8.94 29.87
CA HIS A 276 23.78 -8.48 28.49
C HIS A 276 24.67 -7.24 28.36
N ASP A 277 25.65 -7.12 29.26
CA ASP A 277 26.69 -6.10 29.22
C ASP A 277 28.04 -6.63 29.76
N ALA A 278 28.64 -7.58 29.06
CA ALA A 278 29.82 -8.34 29.54
C ALA A 278 31.05 -8.28 28.59
N PRO A 279 31.69 -7.11 28.41
CA PRO A 279 32.74 -6.90 27.41
C PRO A 279 33.88 -7.94 27.46
N SER A 280 34.45 -8.36 26.32
CA SER A 280 34.11 -7.97 24.95
C SER A 280 32.92 -8.75 24.34
N HIS A 281 32.27 -9.63 25.11
CA HIS A 281 31.17 -10.46 24.64
C HIS A 281 29.81 -9.89 25.10
N HIS A 282 28.71 -10.17 24.39
CA HIS A 282 27.36 -9.81 24.85
C HIS A 282 27.17 -8.32 25.28
N ILE A 283 27.76 -7.37 24.55
CA ILE A 283 27.83 -5.94 24.88
C ILE A 283 26.56 -5.15 24.47
N LYS A 284 25.38 -5.80 24.55
CA LYS A 284 24.13 -5.28 23.96
C LYS A 284 23.59 -4.06 24.70
N SER A 285 23.64 -4.04 26.03
CA SER A 285 23.20 -2.88 26.81
C SER A 285 24.12 -1.68 26.63
N TYR A 286 25.44 -1.89 26.55
CA TYR A 286 26.36 -0.79 26.22
C TYR A 286 26.07 -0.21 24.83
N GLN A 287 25.86 -1.05 23.80
CA GLN A 287 25.47 -0.59 22.47
C GLN A 287 24.14 0.18 22.48
N TRP A 288 23.14 -0.34 23.20
CA TRP A 288 21.86 0.35 23.39
C TRP A 288 22.03 1.72 24.06
N LYS A 289 22.92 1.85 25.05
CA LYS A 289 23.24 3.13 25.73
C LYS A 289 23.84 4.17 24.77
N GLN A 290 24.42 3.76 23.65
CA GLN A 290 24.88 4.67 22.59
C GLN A 290 23.74 5.16 21.68
N SER A 291 22.56 4.53 21.74
CA SER A 291 21.43 4.89 20.89
C SER A 291 20.53 5.97 21.52
N LEU A 292 19.81 6.71 20.68
CA LEU A 292 18.82 7.70 21.14
C LEU A 292 17.66 7.08 21.94
N HIS A 293 17.44 5.75 21.81
CA HIS A 293 16.44 5.03 22.61
C HIS A 293 16.77 5.02 24.11
N ALA A 294 18.06 5.08 24.47
CA ALA A 294 18.49 5.14 25.87
C ALA A 294 18.34 6.52 26.51
N VAL A 295 18.31 7.59 25.71
CA VAL A 295 18.18 8.96 26.22
C VAL A 295 16.70 9.28 26.50
N GLY A 296 15.81 8.93 25.57
CA GLY A 296 14.38 9.19 25.68
C GLY A 296 13.99 10.67 25.63
N VAL A 297 12.68 10.94 25.49
CA VAL A 297 12.13 12.31 25.46
C VAL A 297 11.08 12.50 26.56
N ALA A 298 11.50 13.08 27.69
CA ALA A 298 10.70 13.20 28.93
C ALA A 298 9.29 13.78 28.72
N PHE A 299 9.14 14.86 27.94
CA PHE A 299 7.82 15.47 27.73
C PHE A 299 6.88 14.57 26.91
N ALA A 300 7.42 13.78 25.99
CA ALA A 300 6.64 12.92 25.09
C ALA A 300 6.10 11.70 25.83
N ALA A 301 6.84 11.18 26.81
CA ALA A 301 6.44 10.02 27.61
C ALA A 301 5.19 10.23 28.49
N THR A 302 4.73 11.47 28.65
CA THR A 302 3.61 11.82 29.56
C THR A 302 2.27 12.04 28.85
N ARG A 303 2.22 11.95 27.52
CA ARG A 303 0.98 12.04 26.74
C ARG A 303 0.68 10.68 26.14
N ALA A 304 -0.55 10.19 26.29
CA ALA A 304 -0.92 8.83 25.85
C ALA A 304 -0.51 8.54 24.39
N GLU A 305 -0.84 9.44 23.46
CA GLU A 305 -0.51 9.33 22.01
C GLU A 305 0.99 9.37 21.66
N CYS A 306 1.82 9.89 22.56
CA CYS A 306 3.27 9.99 22.39
C CYS A 306 3.99 8.85 23.14
N ALA A 307 3.43 8.43 24.28
CA ALA A 307 3.98 7.38 25.13
C ALA A 307 4.02 6.02 24.41
N GLU A 308 3.15 5.79 23.43
CA GLU A 308 3.19 4.60 22.57
C GLU A 308 4.56 4.41 21.89
N CYS A 309 5.31 5.48 21.60
CA CYS A 309 6.63 5.38 20.97
C CYS A 309 7.78 5.84 21.87
N HIS A 310 7.48 6.62 22.91
CA HIS A 310 8.48 7.29 23.75
C HIS A 310 8.42 6.85 25.21
N SER A 311 7.76 5.74 25.53
CA SER A 311 7.78 5.16 26.87
C SER A 311 7.70 3.64 26.78
N ALA A 312 8.59 2.95 27.49
CA ALA A 312 8.55 1.49 27.54
C ALA A 312 7.20 0.95 28.05
N TYR A 313 6.67 1.55 29.12
CA TYR A 313 5.34 1.21 29.63
C TYR A 313 4.25 1.55 28.62
N GLY A 314 4.32 2.74 28.00
CA GLY A 314 3.32 3.19 27.02
C GLY A 314 3.21 2.24 25.82
N PHE A 315 4.34 1.84 25.25
CA PHE A 315 4.38 0.88 24.14
C PHE A 315 3.80 -0.48 24.54
N VAL A 316 4.30 -1.07 25.64
CA VAL A 316 3.87 -2.42 26.07
C VAL A 316 2.37 -2.46 26.34
N HIS A 317 1.82 -1.44 27.01
CA HIS A 317 0.37 -1.34 27.24
C HIS A 317 -0.44 -1.23 25.95
N ALA A 318 0.05 -0.47 24.96
CA ALA A 318 -0.61 -0.32 23.67
C ALA A 318 -0.65 -1.64 22.89
N VAL A 319 0.46 -2.39 22.87
CA VAL A 319 0.55 -3.69 22.19
C VAL A 319 -0.26 -4.76 22.91
N ASP A 320 -0.19 -4.84 24.23
CA ASP A 320 -0.88 -5.86 25.04
C ASP A 320 -2.39 -5.53 25.25
N LYS A 321 -2.85 -4.37 24.77
CA LYS A 321 -4.25 -3.87 24.87
C LYS A 321 -4.75 -3.71 26.31
N ASP A 322 -3.85 -3.50 27.28
CA ASP A 322 -4.20 -3.25 28.68
C ASP A 322 -4.29 -1.73 28.95
N LEU A 323 -5.44 -1.15 28.59
CA LEU A 323 -5.68 0.30 28.63
C LEU A 323 -5.93 0.87 30.04
N GLN A 324 -6.09 0.03 31.08
CA GLN A 324 -6.44 0.52 32.42
C GLN A 324 -5.25 1.17 33.17
N TYR A 325 -4.01 0.91 32.75
CA TYR A 325 -2.80 1.39 33.44
C TYR A 325 -2.12 2.62 32.81
N LEU A 326 -2.57 3.08 31.64
CA LEU A 326 -1.98 4.21 30.89
C LEU A 326 -1.90 5.56 31.63
N ARG A 327 -2.56 5.71 32.79
CA ARG A 327 -2.55 6.96 33.58
C ARG A 327 -1.64 6.94 34.80
N GLN A 328 -1.08 5.81 35.21
CA GLN A 328 -0.30 5.69 36.46
C GLN A 328 1.21 5.52 36.26
N THR A 329 1.68 5.16 35.06
CA THR A 329 3.10 4.87 34.74
C THR A 329 3.73 5.84 33.74
N LEU A 330 3.05 6.95 33.43
CA LEU A 330 3.57 8.04 32.59
C LEU A 330 4.79 8.67 33.29
N GLY A 331 5.99 8.56 32.70
CA GLY A 331 7.18 9.23 33.25
C GLY A 331 8.54 8.59 32.96
N GLU A 332 8.61 7.36 32.43
CA GLU A 332 9.86 6.75 31.99
C GLU A 332 10.02 6.90 30.48
N PRO A 333 10.86 7.84 29.99
CA PRO A 333 10.94 8.18 28.58
C PRO A 333 11.84 7.29 27.74
N ARG A 334 12.56 6.35 28.35
CA ARG A 334 13.47 5.46 27.64
C ARG A 334 12.69 4.38 26.87
N VAL A 335 13.22 4.02 25.69
CA VAL A 335 12.79 2.86 24.91
C VAL A 335 13.78 1.73 25.22
N THR A 336 13.42 0.88 26.17
CA THR A 336 14.32 -0.14 26.73
C THR A 336 14.22 -1.47 25.99
N CYS A 337 15.04 -2.45 26.40
CA CYS A 337 15.07 -3.80 25.80
C CYS A 337 13.68 -4.44 25.72
N GLN A 338 12.87 -4.23 26.76
CA GLN A 338 11.53 -4.79 26.94
C GLN A 338 10.52 -4.24 25.95
N VAL A 339 10.79 -3.12 25.27
CA VAL A 339 9.96 -2.60 24.17
C VAL A 339 10.04 -3.51 22.97
N CYS A 340 11.25 -3.99 22.65
CA CYS A 340 11.47 -4.83 21.49
C CYS A 340 11.29 -6.31 21.82
N HIS A 341 11.72 -6.75 23.01
CA HIS A 341 11.75 -8.14 23.40
C HIS A 341 10.71 -8.46 24.49
N ASP A 342 9.91 -9.51 24.29
CA ASP A 342 9.10 -10.11 25.37
C ASP A 342 9.88 -11.24 26.04
N PRO A 343 10.38 -11.05 27.28
CA PRO A 343 11.16 -12.08 27.96
C PRO A 343 10.35 -13.35 28.27
N HIS A 344 9.03 -13.33 28.12
CA HIS A 344 8.15 -14.48 28.37
C HIS A 344 7.75 -15.24 27.11
N SER A 345 7.85 -14.66 25.91
CA SER A 345 7.29 -15.26 24.69
C SER A 345 8.40 -15.70 23.74
N ALA A 346 8.31 -16.95 23.27
CA ALA A 346 9.15 -17.50 22.20
C ALA A 346 8.46 -17.45 20.83
N GLU A 347 7.32 -16.76 20.70
CA GLU A 347 6.50 -16.72 19.49
C GLU A 347 7.29 -16.25 18.26
N ASN A 348 8.14 -15.23 18.44
CA ASN A 348 8.99 -14.70 17.38
C ASN A 348 10.47 -14.96 17.68
N LEU A 349 11.28 -15.01 16.62
CA LEU A 349 12.73 -15.16 16.72
C LEU A 349 13.32 -14.05 17.61
N HIS A 350 14.28 -14.41 18.46
CA HIS A 350 14.88 -13.50 19.46
C HIS A 350 13.85 -12.85 20.40
N GLN A 351 12.65 -13.43 20.52
CA GLN A 351 11.59 -12.98 21.41
C GLN A 351 11.08 -11.57 21.06
N VAL A 352 11.14 -11.17 19.79
CA VAL A 352 10.65 -9.86 19.33
C VAL A 352 9.11 -9.77 19.50
N ARG A 353 8.58 -8.63 19.96
CA ARG A 353 7.15 -8.52 20.35
C ARG A 353 6.13 -8.61 19.21
N THR A 354 6.32 -7.82 18.15
CA THR A 354 5.31 -7.69 17.09
C THR A 354 5.94 -7.65 15.71
N VAL A 355 5.38 -8.46 14.82
CA VAL A 355 5.67 -8.52 13.38
C VAL A 355 4.37 -8.43 12.58
N ALA A 356 3.34 -7.82 13.16
CA ALA A 356 2.09 -7.55 12.47
C ALA A 356 2.27 -6.50 11.37
N ASP A 357 1.33 -6.48 10.42
CA ASP A 357 1.34 -5.50 9.33
C ASP A 357 1.14 -4.08 9.85
N VAL A 358 1.86 -3.14 9.25
CA VAL A 358 1.91 -1.74 9.70
C VAL A 358 1.01 -0.89 8.83
N VAL A 359 0.05 -0.23 9.46
CA VAL A 359 -0.85 0.72 8.77
C VAL A 359 -0.29 2.14 8.90
N LEU A 360 -0.03 2.77 7.76
CA LEU A 360 0.35 4.17 7.64
C LEU A 360 -0.88 5.07 7.70
N LYS A 361 -0.68 6.38 7.87
CA LYS A 361 -1.77 7.33 8.10
C LYS A 361 -2.68 7.56 6.89
N ASN A 362 -2.15 7.39 5.68
CA ASN A 362 -2.94 7.36 4.45
C ASN A 362 -3.72 6.04 4.22
N GLY A 363 -3.68 5.11 5.20
CA GLY A 363 -4.35 3.82 5.12
C GLY A 363 -3.57 2.74 4.35
N HIS A 364 -2.37 3.04 3.84
CA HIS A 364 -1.52 2.03 3.22
C HIS A 364 -1.07 0.99 4.25
N VAL A 365 -1.07 -0.29 3.86
CA VAL A 365 -0.70 -1.42 4.71
C VAL A 365 0.63 -1.98 4.21
N ILE A 366 1.64 -1.96 5.07
CA ILE A 366 2.95 -2.59 4.82
C ILE A 366 2.92 -4.01 5.40
N SER A 367 3.05 -5.01 4.52
CA SER A 367 3.05 -6.43 4.90
C SER A 367 4.46 -7.03 4.97
N GLU A 368 5.40 -6.42 4.24
CA GLU A 368 6.79 -6.80 4.09
C GLU A 368 7.69 -6.26 5.22
N GLY A 369 8.93 -6.74 5.30
CA GLY A 369 9.97 -6.20 6.18
C GLY A 369 10.22 -6.94 7.49
N GLY A 370 9.69 -8.16 7.65
CA GLY A 370 10.06 -9.09 8.74
C GLY A 370 10.00 -8.48 10.14
N ALA A 371 11.04 -8.68 10.94
CA ALA A 371 11.19 -8.08 12.26
C ALA A 371 11.31 -6.54 12.22
N GLY A 372 11.71 -5.96 11.09
CA GLY A 372 11.74 -4.51 10.86
C GLY A 372 10.37 -3.84 10.99
N LYS A 373 9.26 -4.58 10.86
CA LYS A 373 7.91 -4.05 11.12
C LYS A 373 7.74 -3.55 12.57
N LEU A 374 8.51 -4.08 13.53
CA LEU A 374 8.56 -3.53 14.89
C LEU A 374 9.03 -2.07 14.88
N CYS A 375 10.09 -1.75 14.13
CA CYS A 375 10.63 -0.40 14.01
C CYS A 375 9.60 0.56 13.38
N MET A 376 8.94 0.10 12.31
CA MET A 376 7.95 0.88 11.56
C MET A 376 6.72 1.28 12.38
N ASN A 377 6.45 0.62 13.52
CA ASN A 377 5.35 1.03 14.42
C ASN A 377 5.56 2.43 15.00
N CYS A 378 6.81 2.81 15.26
CA CYS A 378 7.17 4.11 15.80
C CYS A 378 7.74 5.05 14.72
N HIS A 379 8.48 4.50 13.76
CA HIS A 379 9.13 5.21 12.67
C HIS A 379 8.22 5.33 11.45
N LYS A 380 7.07 5.99 11.66
CA LYS A 380 6.14 6.39 10.59
C LYS A 380 5.54 7.77 10.85
N SER A 381 5.14 8.42 9.77
CA SER A 381 4.46 9.72 9.78
C SER A 381 3.15 9.64 10.54
N ARG A 382 2.81 10.74 11.23
CA ARG A 382 1.59 10.84 12.05
C ARG A 382 0.41 11.48 11.35
N GLU A 383 0.63 11.96 10.13
CA GLU A 383 -0.36 12.66 9.33
C GLU A 383 -0.54 11.98 7.96
N ASP A 384 -1.73 12.08 7.40
CA ASP A 384 -1.98 11.79 5.98
C ASP A 384 -1.49 12.99 5.16
N ALA A 385 -0.44 12.82 4.37
CA ALA A 385 0.22 13.92 3.67
C ALA A 385 -0.71 14.70 2.74
N VAL A 386 -1.58 14.01 2.00
CA VAL A 386 -2.43 14.62 0.97
C VAL A 386 -3.48 15.52 1.61
N THR A 387 -4.02 15.12 2.75
CA THR A 387 -5.04 15.91 3.46
C THR A 387 -4.43 16.94 4.40
N TYR A 388 -3.28 16.65 5.02
CA TYR A 388 -2.65 17.52 6.01
C TYR A 388 -1.94 18.71 5.39
N ALA A 389 -1.20 18.49 4.30
CA ALA A 389 -0.34 19.50 3.68
C ALA A 389 -1.09 20.58 2.88
N THR A 390 -2.44 20.61 2.94
CA THR A 390 -3.25 21.63 2.28
C THR A 390 -3.35 22.95 3.06
N ALA A 391 -2.94 22.95 4.34
CA ALA A 391 -3.06 24.11 5.22
C ALA A 391 -1.87 24.22 6.20
N TRP A 392 -1.59 25.43 6.67
CA TRP A 392 -0.56 25.67 7.68
C TRP A 392 -1.00 25.19 9.06
N HIS A 393 -0.07 24.60 9.80
CA HIS A 393 -0.25 24.16 11.18
C HIS A 393 0.91 24.64 12.04
N SER A 394 0.66 24.90 13.33
CA SER A 394 1.72 25.33 14.27
C SER A 394 2.83 24.28 14.48
N ARG A 395 2.57 23.02 14.11
CA ARG A 395 3.52 21.89 14.09
C ARG A 395 3.48 21.22 12.72
N PHE A 396 3.75 21.98 11.66
CA PHE A 396 3.73 21.48 10.28
C PHE A 396 4.83 20.42 10.04
N GLY A 397 4.55 19.44 9.18
CA GLY A 397 5.45 18.32 8.85
C GLY A 397 4.82 16.93 9.09
N PRO A 398 5.54 15.84 8.76
CA PRO A 398 5.11 14.46 9.01
C PRO A 398 5.13 14.08 10.50
N HIS A 399 5.71 14.95 11.34
CA HIS A 399 5.88 14.88 12.79
C HIS A 399 7.08 14.07 13.32
N HIS A 400 8.14 13.90 12.52
CA HIS A 400 9.35 13.09 12.80
C HIS A 400 9.16 11.58 12.66
N GLY A 401 10.20 10.96 12.11
CA GLY A 401 10.31 9.53 11.89
C GLY A 401 9.55 8.99 10.66
N PRO A 402 9.60 9.59 9.46
CA PRO A 402 8.85 9.11 8.29
C PRO A 402 9.50 7.90 7.58
N GLN A 403 10.39 7.14 8.25
CA GLN A 403 11.21 6.12 7.59
C GLN A 403 10.37 5.01 6.94
N ALA A 404 9.27 4.58 7.56
CA ALA A 404 8.38 3.59 6.98
C ALA A 404 7.66 4.13 5.73
N ASP A 405 7.24 5.39 5.73
CA ASP A 405 6.59 6.04 4.59
C ASP A 405 7.55 6.14 3.40
N VAL A 406 8.80 6.54 3.65
CA VAL A 406 9.84 6.64 2.60
C VAL A 406 10.24 5.26 2.09
N LEU A 407 10.47 4.28 2.99
CA LEU A 407 10.81 2.91 2.60
C LEU A 407 9.70 2.26 1.76
N ALA A 408 8.43 2.53 2.07
CA ALA A 408 7.28 2.09 1.29
C ALA A 408 6.98 2.96 0.04
N GLY A 409 7.59 4.14 -0.06
CA GLY A 409 7.40 5.07 -1.17
C GLY A 409 5.98 5.61 -1.26
N THR A 410 5.38 5.97 -0.12
CA THR A 410 3.99 6.42 -0.04
C THR A 410 3.79 7.48 1.06
N ASN A 411 2.55 7.93 1.26
CA ASN A 411 2.15 8.96 2.22
C ASN A 411 2.94 10.28 2.06
N VAL A 412 3.00 10.75 0.81
CA VAL A 412 3.63 12.02 0.40
C VAL A 412 2.72 12.75 -0.59
N VAL A 413 3.06 13.99 -0.94
CA VAL A 413 2.35 14.72 -1.99
C VAL A 413 3.04 14.51 -3.33
N THR A 414 2.47 13.68 -4.20
CA THR A 414 3.10 13.37 -5.51
C THR A 414 2.76 14.36 -6.62
N PHE A 415 1.92 15.36 -6.34
CA PHE A 415 1.41 16.33 -7.32
C PHE A 415 0.76 15.67 -8.56
N GLY A 416 0.10 14.52 -8.37
CA GLY A 416 -0.57 13.78 -9.44
C GLY A 416 0.34 12.86 -10.26
N LEU A 417 1.63 12.81 -9.93
CA LEU A 417 2.59 11.85 -10.51
C LEU A 417 2.52 10.50 -9.78
N HIS A 418 2.76 9.43 -10.53
CA HIS A 418 3.26 8.17 -10.02
C HIS A 418 4.77 8.28 -9.86
N ILE A 419 5.29 7.89 -8.69
CA ILE A 419 6.72 7.98 -8.37
C ILE A 419 7.21 6.56 -8.04
N PRO A 420 8.17 6.00 -8.80
CA PRO A 420 8.63 4.64 -8.58
C PRO A 420 9.49 4.53 -7.33
N SER A 421 9.47 3.35 -6.71
CA SER A 421 10.27 3.03 -5.54
C SER A 421 11.45 2.10 -5.87
N SER A 422 12.55 2.29 -5.14
CA SER A 422 13.65 1.33 -5.03
C SER A 422 13.19 0.03 -4.36
N ASN A 423 13.98 -1.03 -4.55
CA ASN A 423 13.58 -2.38 -4.13
C ASN A 423 13.90 -2.73 -2.66
N HIS A 424 14.47 -1.83 -1.85
CA HIS A 424 14.96 -2.18 -0.50
C HIS A 424 13.88 -2.83 0.39
N LEU A 425 12.64 -2.33 0.41
CA LEU A 425 11.55 -2.95 1.15
C LEU A 425 11.24 -4.40 0.70
N LYS A 426 11.48 -4.71 -0.58
CA LYS A 426 11.19 -6.02 -1.18
C LYS A 426 12.35 -7.00 -1.09
N VAL A 427 13.60 -6.52 -1.12
CA VAL A 427 14.80 -7.40 -1.18
C VAL A 427 15.48 -7.58 0.17
N VAL A 428 15.24 -6.70 1.13
CA VAL A 428 15.75 -6.85 2.50
C VAL A 428 14.63 -7.47 3.35
N GLU A 429 14.65 -8.79 3.50
CA GLU A 429 13.58 -9.57 4.15
C GLU A 429 13.23 -9.06 5.56
N GLU A 430 14.24 -8.76 6.37
CA GLU A 430 14.10 -8.24 7.74
C GLU A 430 13.97 -6.69 7.79
N GLY A 431 13.81 -6.04 6.64
CA GLY A 431 13.61 -4.59 6.53
C GLY A 431 14.69 -3.79 7.28
N CYS A 432 14.25 -2.93 8.21
CA CYS A 432 15.12 -2.07 9.00
C CYS A 432 16.22 -2.85 9.75
N VAL A 433 15.89 -4.03 10.30
CA VAL A 433 16.82 -4.86 11.09
C VAL A 433 17.96 -5.38 10.20
N GLY A 434 17.68 -5.67 8.93
CA GLY A 434 18.68 -6.16 7.98
C GLY A 434 19.86 -5.20 7.76
N CYS A 435 19.63 -3.89 7.89
CA CYS A 435 20.67 -2.87 7.73
C CYS A 435 21.13 -2.31 9.08
N HIS A 436 20.22 -1.80 9.91
CA HIS A 436 20.56 -1.08 11.13
C HIS A 436 21.10 -1.98 12.24
N MET A 437 20.75 -3.26 12.24
CA MET A 437 21.27 -4.24 13.19
C MET A 437 22.34 -5.15 12.57
N ALA A 438 22.90 -4.76 11.41
CA ALA A 438 24.01 -5.47 10.80
C ALA A 438 25.23 -5.51 11.74
N PRO A 439 26.09 -6.54 11.65
CA PRO A 439 27.26 -6.67 12.50
C PRO A 439 28.15 -5.42 12.49
N THR A 440 28.65 -5.05 13.66
CA THR A 440 29.63 -3.96 13.83
C THR A 440 31.01 -4.37 13.28
N PRO A 441 31.89 -3.44 12.88
CA PRO A 441 33.27 -3.75 12.53
C PRO A 441 33.97 -4.54 13.64
N ALA A 442 34.73 -5.58 13.28
CA ALA A 442 35.41 -6.41 14.25
C ALA A 442 36.46 -5.63 15.05
N SER A 443 36.61 -5.97 16.34
CA SER A 443 37.72 -5.50 17.17
C SER A 443 39.07 -5.84 16.51
N PRO A 444 40.07 -4.95 16.53
CA PRO A 444 40.19 -3.74 17.35
C PRO A 444 39.74 -2.43 16.65
N SER A 445 38.79 -2.48 15.72
CA SER A 445 38.28 -1.26 15.08
C SER A 445 37.80 -0.25 16.13
N PRO A 446 38.19 1.04 16.04
CA PRO A 446 37.67 2.09 16.91
C PRO A 446 36.14 2.24 16.84
N ALA A 447 35.55 1.91 15.69
CA ALA A 447 34.10 1.96 15.49
C ALA A 447 33.35 0.76 16.09
N ALA A 448 34.07 -0.22 16.66
CA ALA A 448 33.45 -1.38 17.29
C ALA A 448 32.51 -0.92 18.42
N ASN A 449 31.24 -1.34 18.36
CA ASN A 449 30.17 -0.96 19.30
C ASN A 449 29.66 0.48 19.21
N HIS A 450 30.05 1.23 18.17
CA HIS A 450 29.45 2.52 17.83
C HIS A 450 28.47 2.42 16.65
N LEU A 451 28.58 1.34 15.86
CA LEU A 451 27.80 1.09 14.65
C LEU A 451 27.05 -0.24 14.70
N GLY A 452 25.92 -0.30 14.01
CA GLY A 452 25.14 -1.52 13.81
C GLY A 452 24.57 -2.11 15.09
N GLU A 453 24.15 -3.37 15.01
CA GLU A 453 23.70 -4.13 16.17
C GLU A 453 22.66 -3.35 17.03
N HIS A 454 22.89 -3.17 18.33
CA HIS A 454 21.97 -2.45 19.22
C HIS A 454 22.28 -0.95 19.34
N THR A 455 23.25 -0.42 18.58
CA THR A 455 23.40 1.03 18.42
C THR A 455 22.43 1.58 17.38
N PHE A 456 22.04 0.72 16.43
CA PHE A 456 21.22 1.03 15.24
C PHE A 456 21.84 2.07 14.30
N ALA A 457 23.05 2.53 14.59
CA ALA A 457 23.71 3.59 13.86
C ALA A 457 24.36 3.04 12.59
N MET A 458 24.17 3.77 11.49
CA MET A 458 24.78 3.43 10.20
C MET A 458 26.06 4.23 9.91
N HIS A 459 26.33 5.25 10.70
CA HIS A 459 27.46 6.16 10.55
C HIS A 459 28.00 6.57 11.92
N TRP A 460 29.32 6.70 12.05
CA TRP A 460 30.02 7.16 13.24
C TRP A 460 31.17 8.07 12.82
N ASP A 461 31.25 9.25 13.42
CA ASP A 461 32.11 10.39 13.08
C ASP A 461 33.50 10.34 13.75
N GLY A 462 33.97 9.16 14.14
CA GLY A 462 35.22 9.01 14.89
C GLY A 462 35.26 9.69 16.27
N GLY A 463 34.15 10.29 16.73
CA GLY A 463 34.10 11.17 17.89
C GLY A 463 34.58 12.61 17.64
N ALA A 464 34.80 13.00 16.38
CA ALA A 464 35.23 14.34 15.97
C ALA A 464 34.41 14.83 14.76
N PRO A 465 33.36 15.66 14.95
CA PRO A 465 32.42 16.05 13.90
C PRO A 465 33.01 16.72 12.64
N ASP A 466 34.23 17.25 12.74
CA ASP A 466 34.88 18.01 11.67
C ASP A 466 35.98 17.22 10.92
N ASN A 467 36.08 15.90 11.12
CA ASN A 467 37.12 15.07 10.49
C ASN A 467 36.58 13.90 9.65
N PRO A 468 36.15 14.12 8.40
CA PRO A 468 35.62 13.05 7.55
C PRO A 468 36.56 11.87 7.27
N ALA A 469 37.84 11.96 7.65
CA ALA A 469 38.83 10.90 7.45
C ALA A 469 38.75 9.78 8.52
N ASP A 470 38.09 10.02 9.65
CA ASP A 470 37.84 8.99 10.68
C ASP A 470 36.38 8.50 10.73
N ASP A 471 35.52 9.05 9.86
CA ASP A 471 34.17 8.58 9.61
C ASP A 471 34.14 7.10 9.19
N VAL A 472 33.23 6.35 9.79
CA VAL A 472 33.00 4.94 9.47
C VAL A 472 31.52 4.69 9.22
N ASP A 473 31.21 4.14 8.04
CA ASP A 473 29.87 3.69 7.69
C ASP A 473 29.71 2.18 7.87
N ASN A 474 28.55 1.76 8.36
CA ASN A 474 28.18 0.35 8.40
C ASN A 474 27.56 -0.10 7.08
N VAL A 475 28.39 -0.44 6.10
CA VAL A 475 27.93 -0.95 4.80
C VAL A 475 27.97 -2.48 4.70
N THR A 476 28.15 -3.20 5.81
CA THR A 476 28.29 -4.67 5.82
C THR A 476 27.08 -5.36 5.19
N ALA A 477 25.86 -4.90 5.48
CA ALA A 477 24.64 -5.44 4.87
C ALA A 477 24.55 -5.17 3.36
N CYS A 478 25.14 -4.07 2.88
CA CYS A 478 25.06 -3.64 1.50
C CYS A 478 25.92 -4.49 0.56
N GLN A 479 27.05 -5.01 1.06
CA GLN A 479 28.10 -5.65 0.26
C GLN A 479 27.62 -6.89 -0.50
N HIS A 480 26.59 -7.57 0.00
CA HIS A 480 25.99 -8.72 -0.68
C HIS A 480 25.39 -8.36 -2.05
N CYS A 481 24.77 -7.18 -2.17
CA CYS A 481 24.07 -6.74 -3.37
C CYS A 481 24.84 -5.68 -4.17
N HIS A 482 25.60 -4.81 -3.48
CA HIS A 482 26.30 -3.66 -4.08
C HIS A 482 27.79 -3.90 -4.34
N GLY A 483 28.31 -5.08 -4.00
CA GLY A 483 29.72 -5.39 -4.18
C GLY A 483 30.62 -4.75 -3.11
N PRO A 484 31.91 -4.55 -3.38
CA PRO A 484 32.92 -4.23 -2.36
C PRO A 484 32.95 -2.74 -1.97
N ILE A 485 31.79 -2.17 -1.60
CA ILE A 485 31.70 -0.81 -1.08
C ILE A 485 32.22 -0.75 0.36
N ARG A 486 32.74 0.42 0.74
CA ARG A 486 33.33 0.70 2.05
C ARG A 486 32.63 1.85 2.78
N SER A 487 31.97 2.73 2.03
CA SER A 487 31.18 3.84 2.57
C SER A 487 29.96 4.12 1.70
N PHE A 488 29.03 4.94 2.20
CA PHE A 488 27.93 5.43 1.37
C PHE A 488 28.41 6.30 0.21
N ALA A 489 29.59 6.93 0.33
CA ALA A 489 30.20 7.74 -0.73
C ALA A 489 30.62 6.93 -1.98
N ASP A 490 30.78 5.61 -1.83
CA ASP A 490 31.07 4.69 -2.94
C ASP A 490 29.82 4.41 -3.81
N LEU A 491 28.62 4.66 -3.28
CA LEU A 491 27.36 4.51 -4.02
C LEU A 491 27.14 5.75 -4.88
N LYS A 492 27.70 5.75 -6.09
CA LYS A 492 27.53 6.86 -7.03
C LYS A 492 26.13 6.94 -7.62
N ALA A 493 25.67 8.18 -7.79
CA ALA A 493 24.47 8.49 -8.55
C ALA A 493 24.63 8.10 -10.02
N LYS A 494 23.50 7.99 -10.73
CA LYS A 494 23.51 7.64 -12.16
C LYS A 494 23.80 8.84 -13.05
N GLU A 495 23.38 10.01 -12.60
CA GLU A 495 23.44 11.29 -13.29
C GLU A 495 23.41 12.40 -12.23
N ASP A 496 23.72 13.61 -12.68
CA ASP A 496 23.63 14.86 -11.93
C ASP A 496 22.14 15.25 -11.82
N TYR A 497 21.54 15.03 -10.66
CA TYR A 497 20.12 15.25 -10.42
C TYR A 497 19.81 16.64 -9.87
N ASP A 498 20.73 17.25 -9.12
CA ASP A 498 20.56 18.58 -8.55
C ASP A 498 20.99 19.73 -9.49
N GLY A 499 21.73 19.39 -10.56
CA GLY A 499 22.13 20.29 -11.64
C GLY A 499 23.39 21.10 -11.33
N ASP A 500 24.25 20.64 -10.41
CA ASP A 500 25.48 21.33 -10.03
C ASP A 500 26.65 21.11 -11.01
N GLY A 501 26.49 20.19 -11.97
CA GLY A 501 27.46 19.81 -12.99
C GLY A 501 28.36 18.63 -12.60
N GLN A 502 28.13 17.98 -11.46
CA GLN A 502 28.90 16.86 -10.94
C GLN A 502 27.99 15.64 -10.72
N ILE A 503 28.56 14.44 -10.84
CA ILE A 503 27.87 13.20 -10.46
C ILE A 503 28.47 12.75 -9.14
N GLU A 504 27.70 12.89 -8.07
CA GLU A 504 28.17 12.68 -6.70
C GLU A 504 27.75 11.31 -6.13
N SER A 505 27.86 11.14 -4.81
CA SER A 505 27.23 10.00 -4.14
C SER A 505 25.70 10.14 -4.17
N ALA A 506 25.00 9.02 -4.07
CA ALA A 506 23.55 9.00 -4.00
C ALA A 506 23.00 9.90 -2.87
N GLN A 507 23.69 9.96 -1.73
CA GLN A 507 23.27 10.83 -0.62
C GLN A 507 23.52 12.31 -0.92
N ASP A 508 24.62 12.65 -1.58
CA ASP A 508 24.97 14.04 -1.85
C ASP A 508 24.04 14.66 -2.88
N GLU A 509 23.68 13.94 -3.95
CA GLU A 509 22.63 14.36 -4.90
C GLU A 509 21.28 14.63 -4.21
N VAL A 510 20.89 13.79 -3.25
CA VAL A 510 19.63 14.00 -2.50
C VAL A 510 19.72 15.22 -1.58
N LYS A 511 20.89 15.48 -0.98
CA LYS A 511 21.13 16.70 -0.18
C LYS A 511 21.10 17.94 -1.06
N GLY A 512 21.72 17.91 -2.24
CA GLY A 512 21.67 19.00 -3.22
C GLY A 512 20.25 19.27 -3.71
N LEU A 513 19.47 18.23 -3.99
CA LEU A 513 18.04 18.38 -4.30
C LEU A 513 17.22 18.96 -3.13
N LEU A 514 17.51 18.57 -1.89
CA LEU A 514 16.90 19.18 -0.71
C LEU A 514 17.22 20.67 -0.64
N GLU A 515 18.47 21.07 -0.90
CA GLU A 515 18.88 22.47 -0.96
C GLU A 515 18.16 23.22 -2.09
N ALA A 516 18.12 22.65 -3.30
CA ALA A 516 17.41 23.23 -4.44
C ALA A 516 15.92 23.48 -4.15
N VAL A 517 15.25 22.56 -3.45
CA VAL A 517 13.87 22.73 -2.99
C VAL A 517 13.79 23.79 -1.87
N ALA A 518 14.70 23.76 -0.90
CA ALA A 518 14.75 24.72 0.21
C ALA A 518 14.86 26.17 -0.27
N MET A 519 15.69 26.42 -1.29
CA MET A 519 15.86 27.73 -1.92
C MET A 519 14.55 28.31 -2.49
N LEU A 520 13.54 27.47 -2.75
CA LEU A 520 12.22 27.84 -3.26
C LEU A 520 11.12 27.84 -2.18
N LEU A 521 11.47 27.52 -0.93
CA LEU A 521 10.60 27.61 0.24
C LEU A 521 10.93 28.85 1.07
N PRO A 522 9.97 29.44 1.79
CA PRO A 522 10.22 30.57 2.67
C PRO A 522 11.27 30.27 3.77
N PRO A 523 12.27 31.16 3.99
CA PRO A 523 12.58 32.37 3.21
C PRO A 523 13.21 32.03 1.85
N ILE A 524 12.59 32.55 0.78
CA ILE A 524 13.02 32.28 -0.60
C ILE A 524 14.46 32.75 -0.81
N GLY A 525 15.27 31.93 -1.47
CA GLY A 525 16.68 32.18 -1.74
C GLY A 525 17.62 31.81 -0.58
N SER A 526 17.14 31.00 0.38
CA SER A 526 17.92 30.51 1.51
C SER A 526 17.90 28.98 1.55
N PRO A 527 19.02 28.32 1.90
CA PRO A 527 19.04 26.88 2.16
C PRO A 527 18.35 26.53 3.49
N GLU A 528 18.17 27.52 4.38
CA GLU A 528 17.41 27.37 5.62
C GLU A 528 15.92 27.60 5.37
N VAL A 529 15.07 26.66 5.82
CA VAL A 529 13.62 26.71 5.64
C VAL A 529 12.92 27.11 6.96
N ALA A 530 12.05 28.12 6.92
CA ALA A 530 11.34 28.65 8.09
C ALA A 530 10.17 27.77 8.58
N LEU A 531 10.42 26.48 8.77
CA LEU A 531 9.52 25.53 9.43
C LEU A 531 9.91 25.29 10.89
N GLU A 532 11.16 25.59 11.25
CA GLU A 532 11.72 25.33 12.58
C GLU A 532 11.22 26.34 13.65
N VAL A 533 10.74 27.51 13.23
CA VAL A 533 10.36 28.63 14.13
C VAL A 533 8.94 28.47 14.74
N ARG A 534 8.19 27.40 14.40
CA ARG A 534 6.82 27.12 14.89
C ARG A 534 5.90 28.36 15.04
N PRO A 535 5.81 29.23 14.02
CA PRO A 535 4.95 30.40 14.13
C PRO A 535 3.48 29.97 14.22
N THR A 536 2.74 30.66 15.08
CA THR A 536 1.29 30.43 15.25
C THR A 536 0.47 30.85 14.03
N VAL A 537 1.08 31.62 13.12
CA VAL A 537 0.49 32.11 11.87
C VAL A 537 1.37 31.67 10.71
N ASN A 538 0.75 31.37 9.57
CA ASN A 538 1.46 31.03 8.34
C ASN A 538 2.44 32.16 7.98
N PRO A 539 3.75 31.90 7.88
CA PRO A 539 4.76 32.92 7.58
C PRO A 539 4.81 33.32 6.09
N GLY A 540 3.83 32.91 5.28
CA GLY A 540 3.68 33.31 3.88
C GLY A 540 3.71 32.17 2.86
N TYR A 541 3.58 30.91 3.32
CA TYR A 541 3.51 29.74 2.44
C TYR A 541 2.21 29.73 1.62
N THR A 542 2.35 29.55 0.31
CA THR A 542 1.25 29.19 -0.60
C THR A 542 0.89 27.69 -0.46
N PRO A 543 -0.29 27.24 -0.93
CA PRO A 543 -0.67 25.83 -0.88
C PRO A 543 0.34 24.87 -1.51
N VAL A 544 0.88 25.21 -2.69
CA VAL A 544 1.91 24.39 -3.35
C VAL A 544 3.21 24.37 -2.55
N GLN A 545 3.59 25.49 -1.94
CA GLN A 545 4.75 25.53 -1.04
C GLN A 545 4.56 24.68 0.21
N LEU A 546 3.35 24.61 0.78
CA LEU A 546 3.08 23.71 1.92
C LEU A 546 3.25 22.24 1.52
N GLN A 547 2.71 21.85 0.36
CA GLN A 547 2.85 20.50 -0.16
C GLN A 547 4.32 20.12 -0.41
N ALA A 548 5.08 21.00 -1.07
CA ALA A 548 6.50 20.79 -1.30
C ALA A 548 7.32 20.81 0.00
N ALA A 549 6.97 21.68 0.95
CA ALA A 549 7.58 21.72 2.28
C ALA A 549 7.34 20.43 3.07
N TYR A 550 6.16 19.82 2.95
CA TYR A 550 5.89 18.54 3.58
C TYR A 550 6.80 17.44 3.02
N ASN A 551 6.93 17.34 1.69
CA ASN A 551 7.84 16.39 1.06
C ASN A 551 9.30 16.64 1.42
N TYR A 552 9.73 17.90 1.46
CA TYR A 552 11.07 18.30 1.92
C TYR A 552 11.32 17.78 3.35
N LEU A 553 10.38 17.99 4.26
CA LEU A 553 10.49 17.48 5.64
C LEU A 553 10.47 15.95 5.68
N VAL A 554 9.67 15.26 4.86
CA VAL A 554 9.68 13.80 4.79
C VAL A 554 11.07 13.27 4.44
N VAL A 555 11.71 13.81 3.40
CA VAL A 555 13.05 13.34 2.97
C VAL A 555 14.15 13.80 3.94
N LYS A 556 14.04 15.01 4.52
CA LYS A 556 14.98 15.51 5.53
C LYS A 556 14.91 14.72 6.83
N GLU A 557 13.71 14.47 7.36
CA GLU A 557 13.48 13.77 8.63
C GLU A 557 13.62 12.25 8.52
N ASP A 558 13.54 11.69 7.32
CA ASP A 558 13.92 10.31 7.04
C ASP A 558 15.38 10.05 7.43
N GLY A 559 16.26 11.03 7.15
CA GLY A 559 17.66 11.04 7.58
C GLY A 559 18.58 10.07 6.84
N SER A 560 18.05 9.23 5.95
CA SER A 560 18.86 8.31 5.14
C SER A 560 19.44 8.97 3.89
N TYR A 561 18.96 10.17 3.54
CA TYR A 561 19.30 10.90 2.31
C TYR A 561 19.16 10.00 1.07
N GLY A 562 18.05 9.25 0.99
CA GLY A 562 17.73 8.39 -0.14
C GLY A 562 18.20 6.95 -0.01
N ILE A 563 18.98 6.56 1.01
CA ILE A 563 19.37 5.14 1.17
C ILE A 563 18.14 4.25 1.41
N HIS A 564 17.13 4.69 2.15
CA HIS A 564 15.89 3.91 2.31
C HIS A 564 15.18 3.68 0.98
N ASN A 565 15.08 4.72 0.13
CA ASN A 565 14.38 4.64 -1.14
C ASN A 565 14.86 5.70 -2.16
N TYR A 566 16.00 5.41 -2.80
CA TYR A 566 16.72 6.41 -3.60
C TYR A 566 15.93 6.97 -4.78
N GLN A 567 15.36 6.09 -5.62
CA GLN A 567 14.58 6.52 -6.79
C GLN A 567 13.36 7.34 -6.38
N PHE A 568 12.71 6.97 -5.28
CA PHE A 568 11.55 7.69 -4.76
C PHE A 568 11.95 9.07 -4.24
N ALA A 569 13.00 9.17 -3.40
CA ALA A 569 13.44 10.43 -2.82
C ALA A 569 13.86 11.45 -3.90
N VAL A 570 14.68 11.02 -4.86
CA VAL A 570 15.11 11.87 -5.99
C VAL A 570 13.91 12.40 -6.76
N ASN A 571 13.01 11.51 -7.20
CA ASN A 571 11.86 11.90 -8.03
C ASN A 571 10.81 12.71 -7.25
N LEU A 572 10.66 12.47 -5.94
CA LEU A 572 9.78 13.26 -5.08
C LEU A 572 10.28 14.70 -4.90
N LEU A 573 11.58 14.89 -4.70
CA LEU A 573 12.17 16.23 -4.60
C LEU A 573 12.13 16.95 -5.95
N ARG A 574 12.43 16.25 -7.05
CA ARG A 574 12.26 16.81 -8.40
C ARG A 574 10.81 17.19 -8.70
N ALA A 575 9.83 16.40 -8.25
CA ALA A 575 8.40 16.74 -8.36
C ALA A 575 8.06 18.00 -7.57
N SER A 576 8.59 18.09 -6.35
CA SER A 576 8.40 19.24 -5.47
C SER A 576 9.03 20.52 -6.06
N TYR A 577 10.25 20.42 -6.59
CA TYR A 577 10.92 21.52 -7.30
C TYR A 577 10.14 21.95 -8.54
N ALA A 578 9.69 21.00 -9.36
CA ALA A 578 8.87 21.28 -10.54
C ALA A 578 7.57 21.99 -10.15
N ALA A 579 6.90 21.55 -9.09
CA ALA A 579 5.69 22.19 -8.60
C ALA A 579 5.94 23.62 -8.11
N LEU A 580 7.05 23.87 -7.42
CA LEU A 580 7.42 25.21 -6.92
C LEU A 580 7.76 26.19 -8.06
N THR A 581 8.35 25.71 -9.14
CA THR A 581 8.76 26.56 -10.28
C THR A 581 7.68 26.77 -11.33
N THR A 582 6.73 25.84 -11.44
CA THR A 582 5.74 25.82 -12.53
C THR A 582 4.29 25.92 -12.06
N GLY A 583 4.04 25.81 -10.75
CA GLY A 583 2.71 25.68 -10.16
C GLY A 583 2.30 24.21 -10.01
N ASP A 584 1.05 23.96 -9.61
CA ASP A 584 0.53 22.59 -9.48
C ASP A 584 0.70 21.82 -10.80
N ILE A 585 1.44 20.72 -10.74
CA ILE A 585 1.75 19.86 -11.89
C ILE A 585 0.73 18.73 -12.10
N GLY A 586 -0.47 18.87 -11.52
CA GLY A 586 -1.53 17.87 -11.47
C GLY A 586 -1.84 17.10 -12.76
N ALA A 587 -2.52 15.97 -12.57
CA ALA A 587 -2.98 15.12 -13.66
C ALA A 587 -3.94 15.86 -14.60
N GLY A 588 -3.70 15.76 -15.91
CA GLY A 588 -4.59 16.37 -16.90
C GLY A 588 -5.97 15.71 -16.94
N ARG A 589 -6.93 16.40 -17.55
CA ARG A 589 -8.33 15.99 -17.60
C ARG A 589 -8.79 15.80 -19.05
N ILE A 590 -9.48 14.69 -19.31
CA ILE A 590 -10.22 14.50 -20.55
C ILE A 590 -11.35 15.54 -20.59
N LEU A 591 -11.34 16.38 -21.64
CA LEU A 591 -12.33 17.45 -21.85
C LEU A 591 -13.53 16.96 -22.64
N SER A 592 -13.30 16.09 -23.62
CA SER A 592 -14.37 15.46 -24.39
C SER A 592 -13.88 14.24 -25.16
N ILE A 593 -14.80 13.31 -25.38
CA ILE A 593 -14.66 12.17 -26.30
C ILE A 593 -15.87 12.22 -27.23
N ARG A 594 -15.62 12.51 -28.52
CA ARG A 594 -16.69 12.72 -29.51
C ARG A 594 -16.44 11.91 -30.76
N ASP A 595 -17.52 11.57 -31.44
CA ASP A 595 -17.50 10.95 -32.75
C ASP A 595 -16.72 11.79 -33.77
N VAL A 596 -16.00 11.13 -34.70
CA VAL A 596 -15.29 11.80 -35.78
C VAL A 596 -16.28 12.07 -36.92
N PRO A 597 -16.43 13.31 -37.42
CA PRO A 597 -17.41 13.59 -38.47
C PRO A 597 -17.04 13.01 -39.84
N ASN A 598 -18.03 12.48 -40.55
CA ASN A 598 -17.96 11.91 -41.91
C ASN A 598 -16.93 10.79 -42.06
N ASP A 599 -17.02 9.77 -41.20
CA ASP A 599 -16.17 8.58 -41.21
C ASP A 599 -17.00 7.28 -41.09
N ASN A 600 -16.35 6.15 -41.29
CA ASN A 600 -16.98 4.82 -41.17
C ASN A 600 -17.06 4.35 -39.70
N GLY A 601 -17.04 5.29 -38.76
CA GLY A 601 -16.95 5.03 -37.34
C GLY A 601 -15.62 4.39 -36.90
N LYS A 602 -15.70 3.67 -35.79
CA LYS A 602 -14.65 2.97 -35.02
C LYS A 602 -13.57 3.85 -34.45
N GLN A 603 -13.82 5.15 -34.38
CA GLN A 603 -12.87 6.10 -33.84
C GLN A 603 -13.58 7.28 -33.21
N VAL A 604 -12.92 7.87 -32.24
CA VAL A 604 -13.38 9.07 -31.53
C VAL A 604 -12.25 10.09 -31.50
N LEU A 605 -12.60 11.37 -31.59
CA LEU A 605 -11.72 12.47 -31.26
C LEU A 605 -11.74 12.69 -29.74
N ILE A 606 -10.61 12.47 -29.11
CA ILE A 606 -10.39 12.73 -27.68
C ILE A 606 -9.65 14.04 -27.54
N THR A 607 -10.13 14.91 -26.65
CA THR A 607 -9.45 16.17 -26.28
C THR A 607 -9.16 16.18 -24.79
N TRP A 608 -7.98 16.65 -24.37
CA TRP A 608 -7.60 16.75 -22.96
C TRP A 608 -6.79 18.00 -22.67
N THR A 609 -6.77 18.42 -21.40
CA THR A 609 -5.88 19.49 -20.93
C THR A 609 -4.45 18.98 -20.84
N ARG A 610 -3.47 19.87 -20.96
CA ARG A 610 -2.08 19.55 -20.60
C ARG A 610 -1.99 18.91 -19.21
N PHE A 611 -1.06 17.99 -19.07
CA PHE A 611 -0.65 17.48 -17.76
C PHE A 611 0.39 18.45 -17.22
N GLY A 612 0.48 18.60 -15.91
CA GLY A 612 1.49 19.49 -15.37
C GLY A 612 2.90 18.99 -15.63
N GLY A 613 3.82 19.94 -15.80
CA GLY A 613 5.18 19.70 -16.29
C GLY A 613 5.30 19.64 -17.82
N ASP A 614 4.21 19.54 -18.60
CA ASP A 614 4.32 19.61 -20.07
C ASP A 614 4.91 20.96 -20.53
N GLY A 615 6.11 20.91 -21.10
CA GLY A 615 6.84 22.07 -21.60
C GLY A 615 7.58 22.90 -20.57
N ILE A 616 7.53 22.56 -19.27
CA ILE A 616 8.08 23.39 -18.19
C ILE A 616 8.67 22.52 -17.07
N GLY A 617 9.84 22.90 -16.54
CA GLY A 617 10.43 22.32 -15.33
C GLY A 617 11.40 21.14 -15.57
N PRO A 618 12.03 20.61 -14.51
CA PRO A 618 13.06 19.57 -14.59
C PRO A 618 12.53 18.14 -14.78
N MET A 619 11.20 17.94 -14.82
CA MET A 619 10.55 16.67 -15.15
C MET A 619 9.42 16.88 -16.16
N PRO A 620 9.75 17.31 -17.39
CA PRO A 620 8.72 17.68 -18.32
C PRO A 620 8.05 16.44 -18.90
N ILE A 621 6.73 16.50 -19.07
CA ILE A 621 6.00 15.51 -19.85
C ILE A 621 6.53 15.57 -21.29
N LYS A 622 7.00 14.43 -21.81
CA LYS A 622 7.57 14.29 -23.15
C LYS A 622 6.56 13.76 -24.16
N TYR A 623 5.57 13.00 -23.70
CA TYR A 623 4.54 12.44 -24.54
C TYR A 623 3.33 11.96 -23.75
N TYR A 624 2.22 11.79 -24.47
CA TYR A 624 0.97 11.23 -23.99
C TYR A 624 0.73 9.87 -24.64
N MET A 625 0.16 8.95 -23.86
CA MET A 625 -0.41 7.70 -24.36
C MET A 625 -1.91 7.65 -24.08
N ILE A 626 -2.65 7.07 -25.02
CA ILE A 626 -4.09 6.89 -24.96
C ILE A 626 -4.36 5.42 -24.69
N TRP A 627 -5.16 5.15 -23.66
CA TRP A 627 -5.52 3.82 -23.21
C TRP A 627 -7.02 3.62 -23.30
N ARG A 628 -7.45 2.48 -23.83
CA ARG A 628 -8.86 2.11 -23.96
C ARG A 628 -9.16 0.86 -23.14
N ARG A 629 -10.26 0.86 -22.40
CA ARG A 629 -10.71 -0.32 -21.65
C ARG A 629 -11.12 -1.46 -22.62
N PRO A 630 -10.71 -2.72 -22.37
CA PRO A 630 -11.18 -3.86 -23.14
C PRO A 630 -12.68 -4.13 -22.89
N ASP A 631 -13.35 -4.71 -23.88
CA ASP A 631 -14.68 -5.28 -23.70
C ASP A 631 -14.57 -6.68 -23.07
N LEU A 632 -14.88 -6.77 -21.77
CA LEU A 632 -14.75 -7.98 -20.95
C LEU A 632 -16.12 -8.56 -20.58
N ALA A 633 -17.07 -8.60 -21.51
CA ALA A 633 -18.29 -9.37 -21.33
C ALA A 633 -17.99 -10.89 -21.21
N GLY A 634 -17.60 -11.34 -20.01
CA GLY A 634 -17.48 -12.74 -19.61
C GLY A 634 -16.23 -13.50 -20.06
N LYS A 635 -15.14 -12.85 -20.48
CA LYS A 635 -13.88 -13.52 -20.88
C LYS A 635 -12.69 -13.00 -20.09
N THR A 636 -11.87 -13.92 -19.54
CA THR A 636 -10.52 -13.62 -19.04
C THR A 636 -9.70 -12.98 -20.15
N ALA A 637 -8.86 -11.99 -19.80
CA ALA A 637 -8.01 -11.22 -20.70
C ALA A 637 -7.02 -12.11 -21.49
N THR A 638 -7.49 -12.82 -22.51
CA THR A 638 -6.64 -13.46 -23.50
C THR A 638 -6.52 -12.52 -24.70
N THR A 639 -5.35 -11.91 -24.79
CA THR A 639 -4.69 -11.38 -25.99
C THR A 639 -5.59 -11.25 -27.22
N GLN A 640 -6.03 -10.01 -27.53
CA GLN A 640 -6.28 -9.69 -28.93
C GLN A 640 -4.93 -9.83 -29.65
N LYS A 641 -4.81 -10.90 -30.47
CA LYS A 641 -3.70 -11.26 -31.37
C LYS A 641 -2.37 -10.50 -31.13
N GLY A 642 -1.50 -11.04 -30.28
CA GLY A 642 -0.05 -10.82 -30.37
C GLY A 642 0.57 -9.68 -29.55
N GLY A 643 -0.21 -8.81 -28.90
CA GLY A 643 0.35 -7.72 -28.09
C GLY A 643 1.00 -8.18 -26.78
N ARG A 644 2.10 -7.51 -26.39
CA ARG A 644 2.78 -7.72 -25.09
C ARG A 644 1.89 -7.27 -23.92
N VAL A 645 1.92 -8.03 -22.83
CA VAL A 645 1.27 -7.68 -21.56
C VAL A 645 2.31 -7.10 -20.61
N TYR A 646 2.06 -5.89 -20.12
CA TYR A 646 2.86 -5.19 -19.12
C TYR A 646 2.13 -5.21 -17.78
N GLU A 647 2.85 -5.58 -16.70
CA GLU A 647 2.29 -5.59 -15.35
C GLU A 647 2.03 -4.17 -14.82
N SER A 648 2.75 -3.17 -15.31
CA SER A 648 2.57 -1.77 -14.96
C SER A 648 3.08 -0.84 -16.06
N LEU A 649 2.71 0.44 -15.98
CA LEU A 649 3.22 1.49 -16.86
C LEU A 649 4.72 1.77 -16.68
N GLU A 650 5.33 1.37 -15.55
CA GLU A 650 6.77 1.54 -15.32
C GLU A 650 7.64 0.73 -16.28
N LEU A 651 7.09 -0.39 -16.78
CA LEU A 651 7.77 -1.27 -17.72
C LEU A 651 7.65 -0.80 -19.18
N VAL A 652 6.91 0.29 -19.43
CA VAL A 652 6.71 0.88 -20.75
C VAL A 652 7.76 1.98 -20.94
N ARG A 653 8.87 1.68 -21.62
CA ARG A 653 9.98 2.64 -21.78
C ARG A 653 9.80 3.62 -22.94
N PRO A 654 10.10 4.91 -22.74
CA PRO A 654 10.05 5.95 -23.76
C PRO A 654 10.87 5.64 -25.00
N GLU A 655 12.16 5.28 -24.92
CA GLU A 655 13.03 5.14 -26.12
C GLU A 655 12.75 3.89 -27.00
N GLN A 656 11.78 3.05 -26.58
CA GLN A 656 11.23 1.95 -27.38
C GLN A 656 9.90 2.37 -28.08
N ILE A 657 9.50 3.64 -27.86
CA ILE A 657 8.60 4.66 -28.47
C ILE A 657 7.18 4.29 -28.91
N LYS A 658 6.82 3.05 -29.22
CA LYS A 658 5.40 2.68 -29.38
C LYS A 658 5.16 1.31 -28.79
N PRO A 659 4.37 1.19 -27.70
CA PRO A 659 3.77 -0.10 -27.38
C PRO A 659 3.15 -0.64 -28.67
N GLU A 660 3.38 -1.92 -28.96
CA GLU A 660 2.79 -2.56 -30.12
C GLU A 660 1.27 -2.34 -30.09
N GLU A 661 0.66 -2.14 -31.26
CA GLU A 661 -0.79 -1.98 -31.33
C GLU A 661 -1.47 -3.19 -30.66
N GLY A 662 -2.36 -2.94 -29.70
CA GLY A 662 -2.96 -4.00 -28.89
C GLY A 662 -2.19 -4.39 -27.63
N ALA A 663 -1.06 -3.74 -27.30
CA ALA A 663 -0.38 -3.91 -26.02
C ALA A 663 -1.34 -3.67 -24.84
N VAL A 664 -1.24 -4.53 -23.83
CA VAL A 664 -2.10 -4.48 -22.64
C VAL A 664 -1.26 -4.09 -21.44
N VAL A 665 -1.75 -3.17 -20.63
CA VAL A 665 -1.15 -2.81 -19.34
C VAL A 665 -2.19 -2.93 -18.24
N LEU A 666 -1.76 -3.33 -17.04
CA LEU A 666 -2.60 -3.25 -15.85
C LEU A 666 -2.46 -1.85 -15.23
N ILE A 667 -3.57 -1.15 -15.07
CA ILE A 667 -3.67 0.14 -14.37
C ILE A 667 -4.73 -0.02 -13.29
N ASP A 668 -4.34 0.19 -12.03
CA ASP A 668 -5.20 -0.06 -10.86
C ASP A 668 -5.74 -1.50 -10.81
N GLY A 669 -4.95 -2.48 -11.28
CA GLY A 669 -5.36 -3.89 -11.37
C GLY A 669 -6.30 -4.23 -12.54
N GLU A 670 -6.73 -3.23 -13.32
CA GLU A 670 -7.61 -3.40 -14.47
C GLU A 670 -6.80 -3.39 -15.78
N PRO A 671 -7.13 -4.24 -16.76
CA PRO A 671 -6.45 -4.24 -18.05
C PRO A 671 -6.88 -3.05 -18.92
N TRP A 672 -5.91 -2.44 -19.61
CA TRP A 672 -6.09 -1.36 -20.56
C TRP A 672 -5.30 -1.63 -21.83
N ILE A 673 -5.90 -1.35 -23.00
CA ILE A 673 -5.30 -1.57 -24.31
C ILE A 673 -4.75 -0.24 -24.83
N PHE A 674 -3.51 -0.25 -25.32
CA PHE A 674 -2.91 0.90 -25.98
C PHE A 674 -3.67 1.28 -27.26
N ALA A 675 -4.04 2.56 -27.37
CA ALA A 675 -4.92 3.08 -28.43
C ALA A 675 -4.32 4.28 -29.19
N GLY A 676 -3.22 4.88 -28.70
CA GLY A 676 -2.61 6.02 -29.40
C GLY A 676 -1.48 6.69 -28.63
N TYR A 677 -0.73 7.54 -29.34
CA TYR A 677 0.44 8.26 -28.84
C TYR A 677 0.47 9.67 -29.40
N VAL A 678 0.80 10.65 -28.56
CA VAL A 678 0.96 12.06 -28.95
C VAL A 678 2.22 12.65 -28.30
N PRO A 679 3.21 13.13 -29.06
CA PRO A 679 4.33 13.89 -28.50
C PRO A 679 3.83 15.12 -27.73
N ALA A 680 4.42 15.37 -26.57
CA ALA A 680 4.16 16.60 -25.84
C ALA A 680 4.88 17.76 -26.54
N ALA A 681 4.20 18.90 -26.60
CA ALA A 681 4.62 20.08 -27.34
C ALA A 681 4.29 21.38 -26.59
N ALA A 682 4.14 21.32 -25.26
CA ALA A 682 3.81 22.46 -24.41
C ALA A 682 2.49 23.17 -24.78
N MET A 683 1.52 22.44 -25.33
CA MET A 683 0.20 23.00 -25.68
C MET A 683 -0.74 22.98 -24.46
N GLU A 684 -1.61 23.96 -24.32
CA GLU A 684 -2.63 23.98 -23.24
C GLU A 684 -3.64 22.84 -23.35
N GLN A 685 -3.90 22.40 -24.58
CA GLN A 685 -4.83 21.31 -24.89
C GLN A 685 -4.28 20.48 -26.04
N TYR A 686 -4.61 19.20 -26.00
CA TYR A 686 -4.26 18.23 -27.02
C TYR A 686 -5.52 17.58 -27.57
N ALA A 687 -5.41 17.07 -28.79
CA ALA A 687 -6.45 16.30 -29.43
C ALA A 687 -5.83 15.14 -30.22
N ALA A 688 -6.48 13.98 -30.18
CA ALA A 688 -6.09 12.83 -30.98
C ALA A 688 -7.28 11.95 -31.31
N VAL A 689 -7.20 11.31 -32.47
CA VAL A 689 -8.14 10.27 -32.87
C VAL A 689 -7.69 8.95 -32.28
N ALA A 690 -8.60 8.23 -31.64
CA ALA A 690 -8.34 6.93 -31.03
C ALA A 690 -9.42 5.92 -31.43
N PRO A 691 -9.06 4.64 -31.67
CA PRO A 691 -10.00 3.63 -32.11
C PRO A 691 -10.95 3.18 -31.00
N THR A 692 -12.22 2.97 -31.30
CA THR A 692 -13.21 2.27 -30.46
C THR A 692 -13.27 0.78 -30.84
N LEU A 693 -13.92 -0.04 -30.01
CA LEU A 693 -14.11 -1.47 -30.32
C LEU A 693 -15.34 -1.72 -31.22
N PHE A 694 -16.33 -0.84 -31.13
CA PHE A 694 -17.64 -0.99 -31.75
C PHE A 694 -18.19 0.36 -32.16
N ASP A 695 -19.05 0.35 -33.16
CA ASP A 695 -19.87 1.50 -33.55
C ASP A 695 -21.22 1.47 -32.88
N SER A 696 -21.68 2.65 -32.51
CA SER A 696 -23.08 2.90 -32.26
C SER A 696 -23.79 2.97 -33.60
N THR A 697 -24.80 2.12 -33.78
CA THR A 697 -25.59 2.09 -35.02
C THR A 697 -27.05 2.36 -34.70
N LYS A 698 -27.81 2.83 -35.69
CA LYS A 698 -29.26 3.07 -35.54
C LYS A 698 -30.02 1.82 -35.11
N THR A 699 -29.50 0.64 -35.41
CA THR A 699 -30.15 -0.66 -35.16
C THR A 699 -29.59 -1.40 -33.94
N GLY A 700 -28.30 -1.22 -33.60
CA GLY A 700 -27.61 -1.88 -32.49
C GLY A 700 -27.62 -1.10 -31.17
N GLY A 701 -27.94 0.20 -31.20
CA GLY A 701 -27.93 1.06 -30.01
C GLY A 701 -26.58 1.73 -29.77
N MET A 702 -26.44 2.40 -28.62
CA MET A 702 -25.23 3.15 -28.25
C MET A 702 -24.20 2.23 -27.60
N HIS A 703 -22.98 2.20 -28.14
CA HIS A 703 -21.85 1.43 -27.65
C HIS A 703 -20.75 2.36 -27.13
N TRP A 704 -20.62 2.45 -25.82
CA TRP A 704 -19.64 3.33 -25.16
C TRP A 704 -18.27 2.65 -25.05
N SER A 705 -17.22 3.41 -25.36
CA SER A 705 -15.82 3.07 -25.10
C SER A 705 -15.28 3.97 -23.99
N VAL A 706 -14.51 3.39 -23.07
CA VAL A 706 -13.90 4.10 -21.93
C VAL A 706 -12.41 4.29 -22.19
N PHE A 707 -11.90 5.50 -21.96
CA PHE A 707 -10.53 5.90 -22.22
C PHE A 707 -9.84 6.54 -21.01
N ARG A 708 -8.52 6.48 -20.97
CA ARG A 708 -7.62 7.22 -20.08
C ARG A 708 -6.45 7.80 -20.87
N ILE A 709 -5.90 8.92 -20.41
CA ILE A 709 -4.71 9.56 -20.97
C ILE A 709 -3.60 9.55 -19.93
N SER A 710 -2.41 9.05 -20.28
CA SER A 710 -1.22 9.13 -19.43
C SER A 710 -0.18 10.07 -20.01
N GLY A 711 0.31 11.03 -19.23
CA GLY A 711 1.48 11.84 -19.57
C GLY A 711 2.73 11.24 -18.96
N HIS A 712 3.79 11.07 -19.75
CA HIS A 712 5.04 10.43 -19.32
C HIS A 712 6.23 11.38 -19.43
N THR A 713 7.14 11.30 -18.46
CA THR A 713 8.43 12.01 -18.51
C THR A 713 9.48 11.19 -19.28
N ASP A 714 10.71 11.66 -19.34
CA ASP A 714 11.88 10.89 -19.78
C ASP A 714 12.39 9.91 -18.70
N ILE A 715 11.91 10.02 -17.47
CA ILE A 715 12.25 9.12 -16.37
C ILE A 715 11.31 7.91 -16.39
N PRO A 716 11.81 6.68 -16.58
CA PRO A 716 10.98 5.48 -16.57
C PRO A 716 10.18 5.35 -15.27
N GLY A 717 8.87 5.10 -15.39
CA GLY A 717 7.98 4.97 -14.24
C GLY A 717 7.52 6.28 -13.62
N VAL A 718 7.97 7.46 -14.08
CA VAL A 718 7.38 8.74 -13.64
C VAL A 718 6.39 9.22 -14.69
N TYR A 719 5.10 9.10 -14.36
CA TYR A 719 3.98 9.45 -15.24
C TYR A 719 2.79 9.99 -14.43
N ALA A 720 1.86 10.67 -15.09
CA ALA A 720 0.57 11.05 -14.49
C ALA A 720 -0.58 10.46 -15.30
N MET A 721 -1.75 10.30 -14.67
CA MET A 721 -2.92 9.65 -15.27
C MET A 721 -4.21 10.46 -15.12
N SER A 722 -4.96 10.63 -16.21
CA SER A 722 -6.31 11.18 -16.13
C SER A 722 -7.28 10.20 -15.48
N ALA A 723 -8.35 10.73 -14.89
CA ALA A 723 -9.55 9.94 -14.62
C ALA A 723 -10.09 9.30 -15.93
N PRO A 724 -10.75 8.13 -15.86
CA PRO A 724 -11.38 7.54 -17.02
C PRO A 724 -12.60 8.37 -17.46
N ASP A 725 -12.81 8.49 -18.76
CA ASP A 725 -14.00 9.10 -19.37
C ASP A 725 -14.47 8.25 -20.56
N SER A 726 -15.69 8.48 -21.06
CA SER A 726 -16.29 7.64 -22.10
C SER A 726 -16.91 8.44 -23.25
N GLY A 727 -16.88 7.85 -24.44
CA GLY A 727 -17.57 8.33 -25.62
C GLY A 727 -17.92 7.19 -26.55
N TYR A 728 -18.58 7.49 -27.66
CA TYR A 728 -19.00 6.49 -28.65
C TYR A 728 -18.71 6.99 -30.06
N SER A 729 -18.41 6.06 -30.96
CA SER A 729 -18.32 6.32 -32.40
C SER A 729 -19.65 5.97 -33.07
N VAL A 730 -19.95 6.63 -34.18
CA VAL A 730 -21.06 6.33 -35.08
C VAL A 730 -20.50 6.35 -36.49
N ASP A 731 -20.78 5.30 -37.27
CA ASP A 731 -20.58 5.39 -38.71
C ASP A 731 -21.60 6.38 -39.28
N ASN A 732 -21.08 7.52 -39.70
CA ASN A 732 -21.85 8.65 -40.19
C ASN A 732 -21.47 9.00 -41.65
N LEU A 733 -20.64 8.19 -42.30
CA LEU A 733 -20.33 8.28 -43.73
C LEU A 733 -21.40 7.52 -44.52
N VAL A 734 -22.01 8.20 -45.48
CA VAL A 734 -22.96 7.54 -46.40
C VAL A 734 -22.20 6.83 -47.52
N PRO A 735 -22.71 5.69 -48.04
CA PRO A 735 -22.14 5.06 -49.23
C PRO A 735 -22.08 6.01 -50.42
N ASN A 736 -21.19 5.72 -51.36
CA ASN A 736 -21.15 6.40 -52.63
C ASN A 736 -22.45 6.19 -53.41
N THR A 737 -22.85 7.23 -54.14
CA THR A 737 -24.13 7.22 -54.87
C THR A 737 -24.05 6.31 -56.10
N PRO A 738 -25.02 5.40 -56.32
CA PRO A 738 -25.13 4.67 -57.57
C PRO A 738 -25.24 5.63 -58.76
N THR A 739 -24.53 5.34 -59.85
CA THR A 739 -24.51 6.18 -61.07
C THR A 739 -24.68 5.34 -62.32
N ASN A 740 -24.90 5.98 -63.47
CA ASN A 740 -25.08 5.34 -64.78
C ASN A 740 -26.24 4.34 -64.80
N ILE A 741 -27.36 4.70 -64.16
CA ILE A 741 -28.55 3.86 -64.17
C ILE A 741 -29.16 3.81 -65.57
N VAL A 742 -29.29 2.60 -66.11
CA VAL A 742 -29.92 2.33 -67.39
C VAL A 742 -31.08 1.36 -67.21
N ALA A 743 -32.19 1.65 -67.90
CA ALA A 743 -33.39 0.84 -67.89
C ALA A 743 -33.63 0.28 -69.29
N THR A 744 -33.64 -1.05 -69.42
CA THR A 744 -33.86 -1.76 -70.69
C THR A 744 -35.15 -2.56 -70.61
N VAL A 745 -36.08 -2.31 -71.54
CA VAL A 745 -37.32 -3.09 -71.63
C VAL A 745 -37.00 -4.48 -72.19
N THR A 746 -37.46 -5.52 -71.50
CA THR A 746 -37.31 -6.93 -71.89
C THR A 746 -38.68 -7.60 -71.99
N SER A 747 -38.71 -8.84 -72.49
CA SER A 747 -39.94 -9.65 -72.51
C SER A 747 -40.49 -9.99 -71.12
N GLN A 748 -39.69 -9.81 -70.06
CA GLN A 748 -40.01 -10.17 -68.68
C GLN A 748 -40.22 -8.95 -67.76
N GLY A 749 -40.04 -7.73 -68.25
CA GLY A 749 -40.14 -6.50 -67.44
C GLY A 749 -39.09 -5.46 -67.83
N VAL A 750 -38.80 -4.51 -66.93
CA VAL A 750 -37.71 -3.54 -67.10
C VAL A 750 -36.47 -4.02 -66.35
N GLU A 751 -35.38 -4.30 -67.07
CA GLU A 751 -34.07 -4.59 -66.46
C GLU A 751 -33.33 -3.28 -66.18
N LEU A 752 -33.03 -3.02 -64.91
CA LEU A 752 -32.21 -1.92 -64.42
C LEU A 752 -30.77 -2.41 -64.21
N LYS A 753 -29.80 -1.61 -64.63
CA LYS A 753 -28.38 -1.79 -64.33
C LYS A 753 -27.77 -0.44 -63.95
N TRP A 754 -26.82 -0.43 -63.03
CA TRP A 754 -26.09 0.77 -62.61
C TRP A 754 -24.63 0.42 -62.30
N ALA A 755 -23.79 1.43 -62.15
CA ALA A 755 -22.44 1.26 -61.64
C ALA A 755 -22.48 1.02 -60.13
N GLU A 756 -21.84 -0.06 -59.69
CA GLU A 756 -21.65 -0.36 -58.27
C GLU A 756 -20.74 0.71 -57.64
N PRO A 757 -21.12 1.30 -56.50
CA PRO A 757 -20.26 2.20 -55.76
C PRO A 757 -19.09 1.41 -55.15
N VAL A 758 -17.93 2.04 -55.03
CA VAL A 758 -16.75 1.43 -54.42
C VAL A 758 -16.71 1.80 -52.94
N ASP A 759 -17.44 1.06 -52.12
CA ASP A 759 -17.47 1.22 -50.65
C ASP A 759 -17.16 -0.12 -49.97
N GLU A 760 -16.27 -0.13 -48.98
CA GLU A 760 -15.86 -1.36 -48.28
C GLU A 760 -16.95 -1.93 -47.36
N ASP A 761 -17.90 -1.09 -46.95
CA ASP A 761 -19.00 -1.40 -46.03
C ASP A 761 -20.38 -1.39 -46.71
N PHE A 762 -20.42 -1.45 -48.05
CA PHE A 762 -21.65 -1.62 -48.81
C PHE A 762 -22.44 -2.85 -48.36
N ARG A 763 -23.75 -2.68 -48.17
CA ARG A 763 -24.68 -3.75 -47.77
C ARG A 763 -25.70 -4.09 -48.86
N TYR A 764 -26.47 -3.13 -49.36
CA TYR A 764 -27.49 -3.36 -50.40
C TYR A 764 -27.92 -2.07 -51.12
N PHE A 765 -28.59 -2.21 -52.26
CA PHE A 765 -29.28 -1.14 -52.98
C PHE A 765 -30.79 -1.15 -52.71
N ALA A 766 -31.41 0.03 -52.63
CA ALA A 766 -32.86 0.20 -52.61
C ALA A 766 -33.35 0.82 -53.93
N ILE A 767 -34.37 0.22 -54.53
CA ILE A 767 -34.90 0.59 -55.84
C ILE A 767 -36.25 1.27 -55.66
N TYR A 768 -36.39 2.45 -56.24
CA TYR A 768 -37.60 3.26 -56.18
C TYR A 768 -38.17 3.47 -57.57
N ARG A 769 -39.50 3.52 -57.66
CA ARG A 769 -40.22 3.65 -58.93
C ARG A 769 -41.42 4.59 -58.78
N SER A 770 -41.66 5.40 -59.80
CA SER A 770 -42.87 6.22 -59.94
C SER A 770 -43.32 6.30 -61.40
N THR A 771 -44.58 6.68 -61.62
CA THR A 771 -45.11 7.09 -62.92
C THR A 771 -45.10 8.61 -63.09
N THR A 772 -44.62 9.35 -62.09
CA THR A 772 -44.51 10.81 -62.10
C THR A 772 -43.04 11.21 -62.24
N PRO A 773 -42.68 12.06 -63.23
CA PRO A 773 -41.32 12.58 -63.37
C PRO A 773 -40.91 13.38 -62.14
N GLY A 774 -39.63 13.33 -61.77
CA GLY A 774 -39.07 14.10 -60.67
C GLY A 774 -39.60 13.70 -59.29
N PHE A 775 -40.08 12.46 -59.12
CA PHE A 775 -40.60 11.99 -57.84
C PHE A 775 -39.50 11.99 -56.75
N ASP A 776 -39.88 12.32 -55.52
CA ASP A 776 -39.00 12.18 -54.35
C ASP A 776 -39.12 10.75 -53.80
N PRO A 777 -38.05 9.93 -53.86
CA PRO A 777 -38.09 8.57 -53.34
C PRO A 777 -38.45 8.50 -51.85
N ARG A 778 -38.19 9.55 -51.06
CA ARG A 778 -38.54 9.61 -49.62
C ARG A 778 -40.05 9.54 -49.35
N ALA A 779 -40.87 9.89 -50.34
CA ALA A 779 -42.33 9.81 -50.25
C ALA A 779 -42.88 8.42 -50.59
N SER A 780 -42.01 7.45 -50.91
CA SER A 780 -42.38 6.11 -51.37
C SER A 780 -41.55 5.03 -50.68
N ARG A 781 -42.11 3.82 -50.54
CA ARG A 781 -41.31 2.66 -50.11
C ARG A 781 -40.54 2.13 -51.33
N PRO A 782 -39.32 1.60 -51.15
CA PRO A 782 -38.63 0.94 -52.25
C PRO A 782 -39.45 -0.26 -52.75
N ILE A 783 -39.46 -0.46 -54.06
CA ILE A 783 -40.16 -1.61 -54.67
C ILE A 783 -39.37 -2.91 -54.51
N ALA A 784 -38.06 -2.81 -54.28
CA ALA A 784 -37.17 -3.93 -54.01
C ALA A 784 -35.85 -3.45 -53.38
N THR A 785 -35.11 -4.42 -52.85
CA THR A 785 -33.72 -4.27 -52.43
C THR A 785 -32.87 -5.39 -53.04
N THR A 786 -31.62 -5.13 -53.39
CA THR A 786 -30.70 -6.14 -53.96
C THR A 786 -29.26 -5.88 -53.55
N THR A 787 -28.42 -6.91 -53.48
CA THR A 787 -26.97 -6.80 -53.29
C THR A 787 -26.20 -6.72 -54.61
N GLU A 788 -26.87 -6.94 -55.74
CA GLU A 788 -26.28 -6.87 -57.07
C GLU A 788 -26.57 -5.51 -57.71
N ALA A 789 -25.65 -4.98 -58.53
CA ALA A 789 -25.84 -3.71 -59.27
C ALA A 789 -26.81 -3.83 -60.48
N LYS A 790 -27.86 -4.64 -60.31
CA LYS A 790 -28.93 -4.86 -61.28
C LYS A 790 -30.22 -5.32 -60.60
N TYR A 791 -31.36 -5.01 -61.22
CA TYR A 791 -32.67 -5.46 -60.77
C TYR A 791 -33.63 -5.61 -61.96
N LEU A 792 -34.44 -6.66 -61.99
CA LEU A 792 -35.52 -6.81 -62.97
C LEU A 792 -36.83 -6.41 -62.29
N ASP A 793 -37.50 -5.39 -62.80
CA ASP A 793 -38.85 -5.02 -62.40
C ASP A 793 -39.89 -5.69 -63.31
N PRO A 794 -40.56 -6.78 -62.85
CA PRO A 794 -41.57 -7.48 -63.65
C PRO A 794 -42.94 -6.81 -63.61
N ASP A 795 -43.21 -5.94 -62.62
CA ASP A 795 -44.54 -5.43 -62.32
C ASP A 795 -44.80 -4.09 -63.06
N VAL A 796 -44.54 -4.10 -64.37
CA VAL A 796 -44.65 -2.94 -65.28
C VAL A 796 -45.72 -3.14 -66.34
N VAL A 797 -46.42 -2.06 -66.71
CA VAL A 797 -47.52 -2.10 -67.69
C VAL A 797 -47.07 -1.54 -69.05
N ALA A 798 -47.37 -2.26 -70.13
CA ALA A 798 -47.11 -1.79 -71.49
C ALA A 798 -47.87 -0.48 -71.79
N GLY A 799 -47.19 0.48 -72.42
CA GLY A 799 -47.68 1.82 -72.68
C GLY A 799 -47.52 2.81 -71.52
N THR A 800 -46.97 2.38 -70.37
CA THR A 800 -46.71 3.25 -69.22
C THR A 800 -45.24 3.69 -69.19
N THR A 801 -45.01 4.97 -68.86
CA THR A 801 -43.67 5.51 -68.59
C THR A 801 -43.37 5.36 -67.11
N TYR A 802 -42.23 4.76 -66.78
CA TYR A 802 -41.73 4.65 -65.41
C TYR A 802 -40.44 5.43 -65.23
N TYR A 803 -40.28 5.98 -64.03
CA TYR A 803 -39.11 6.71 -63.56
C TYR A 803 -38.51 5.93 -62.40
N TYR A 804 -37.21 5.65 -62.47
CA TYR A 804 -36.47 4.87 -61.47
C TYR A 804 -35.35 5.68 -60.85
N ARG A 805 -35.10 5.43 -59.56
CA ARG A 805 -33.94 5.90 -58.82
C ARG A 805 -33.44 4.79 -57.90
N VAL A 806 -32.14 4.78 -57.65
CA VAL A 806 -31.50 3.77 -56.78
C VAL A 806 -30.66 4.50 -55.72
N SER A 807 -30.69 4.03 -54.47
CA SER A 807 -29.72 4.40 -53.43
C SER A 807 -28.98 3.16 -52.94
N ALA A 808 -27.82 3.37 -52.33
CA ALA A 808 -27.04 2.35 -51.64
C ALA A 808 -27.14 2.53 -50.12
N PHE A 809 -27.07 1.41 -49.39
CA PHE A 809 -27.04 1.34 -47.94
C PHE A 809 -25.79 0.58 -47.47
N ASP A 810 -25.16 1.02 -46.39
CA ASP A 810 -24.08 0.31 -45.70
C ASP A 810 -24.59 -0.63 -44.58
N PHE A 811 -23.65 -1.26 -43.87
CA PHE A 811 -23.93 -2.09 -42.70
C PHE A 811 -24.45 -1.32 -41.48
N SER A 812 -24.17 -0.02 -41.39
CA SER A 812 -24.57 0.86 -40.28
C SER A 812 -25.96 1.49 -40.47
N GLY A 813 -26.52 1.38 -41.68
CA GLY A 813 -27.83 1.88 -42.07
C GLY A 813 -27.80 3.32 -42.57
N ASN A 814 -26.68 3.82 -43.10
CA ASN A 814 -26.64 5.09 -43.81
C ASN A 814 -27.03 4.89 -45.28
N GLU A 815 -27.83 5.82 -45.79
CA GLU A 815 -28.33 5.80 -47.17
C GLU A 815 -27.58 6.83 -48.01
N SER A 816 -27.09 6.43 -49.17
CA SER A 816 -26.48 7.32 -50.15
C SER A 816 -27.48 8.36 -50.67
N ARG A 817 -27.00 9.32 -51.47
CA ARG A 817 -27.93 10.05 -52.35
C ARG A 817 -28.53 9.10 -53.39
N TYR A 818 -29.69 9.47 -53.92
CA TYR A 818 -30.30 8.75 -55.03
C TYR A 818 -29.52 8.99 -56.33
N SER A 819 -29.46 7.98 -57.19
CA SER A 819 -28.98 8.09 -58.56
C SER A 819 -29.72 9.19 -59.33
N GLU A 820 -29.19 9.54 -60.50
CA GLU A 820 -29.97 10.22 -61.52
C GLU A 820 -31.26 9.46 -61.83
N GLU A 821 -32.28 10.19 -62.28
CA GLU A 821 -33.57 9.60 -62.64
C GLU A 821 -33.47 8.90 -64.00
N CYS A 822 -33.74 7.60 -64.03
CA CYS A 822 -33.80 6.83 -65.26
C CYS A 822 -35.25 6.73 -65.73
N VAL A 823 -35.52 7.12 -66.97
CA VAL A 823 -36.86 7.07 -67.57
C VAL A 823 -36.94 5.98 -68.64
N VAL A 824 -38.03 5.24 -68.65
CA VAL A 824 -38.30 4.23 -69.68
C VAL A 824 -39.78 4.16 -70.02
N LEU A 825 -40.09 4.17 -71.32
CA LEU A 825 -41.41 3.84 -71.83
C LEU A 825 -41.47 2.34 -72.12
N VAL A 826 -42.40 1.64 -71.49
CA VAL A 826 -42.56 0.20 -71.67
C VAL A 826 -43.30 -0.07 -72.97
N SER A 827 -42.56 -0.30 -74.06
CA SER A 827 -43.10 -0.45 -75.43
C SER A 827 -43.78 -1.80 -75.69
N GLY A 828 -43.51 -2.82 -74.87
CA GLY A 828 -44.18 -4.12 -74.89
C GLY A 828 -43.49 -5.15 -74.02
N VAL A 829 -44.23 -5.78 -73.11
CA VAL A 829 -43.77 -6.89 -72.25
C VAL A 829 -44.68 -8.08 -72.55
N THR A 830 -44.12 -9.20 -73.00
CA THR A 830 -44.85 -10.46 -73.23
C THR A 830 -45.06 -11.17 -71.90
N GLY A 831 -45.86 -10.54 -71.03
CA GLY A 831 -46.02 -11.00 -69.66
C GLY A 831 -46.79 -10.01 -68.79
N SER A 832 -47.87 -9.44 -69.31
CA SER A 832 -48.86 -8.77 -68.45
C SER A 832 -49.44 -9.79 -67.46
N THR A 833 -49.16 -9.59 -66.18
CA THR A 833 -49.72 -10.29 -65.01
C THR A 833 -51.19 -9.90 -64.80
N GLY A 834 -52.01 -10.03 -65.84
CA GLY A 834 -53.46 -10.00 -65.78
C GLY A 834 -54.05 -11.40 -65.86
N GLY A 835 -54.20 -12.07 -64.72
CA GLY A 835 -55.20 -13.15 -64.56
C GLY A 835 -54.95 -14.49 -65.29
N ARG A 836 -53.71 -14.99 -65.36
CA ARG A 836 -53.49 -16.40 -65.75
C ARG A 836 -53.92 -17.34 -64.61
N VAL A 837 -54.91 -18.18 -64.87
CA VAL A 837 -55.15 -19.40 -64.08
C VAL A 837 -54.17 -20.46 -64.60
N PRO A 838 -53.29 -21.03 -63.75
CA PRO A 838 -52.36 -22.06 -64.19
C PRO A 838 -53.11 -23.33 -64.60
N THR A 839 -52.55 -24.14 -65.52
CA THR A 839 -53.17 -25.42 -65.92
C THR A 839 -52.99 -26.52 -64.88
N ASP A 840 -51.96 -26.40 -64.04
CA ASP A 840 -51.62 -27.32 -62.95
C ASP A 840 -51.36 -26.55 -61.65
N PHE A 841 -51.25 -27.27 -60.54
CA PHE A 841 -50.78 -26.68 -59.28
C PHE A 841 -49.30 -26.33 -59.40
N VAL A 842 -48.95 -25.09 -59.04
CA VAL A 842 -47.57 -24.58 -59.12
C VAL A 842 -47.13 -24.13 -57.73
N LEU A 843 -45.90 -24.47 -57.35
CA LEU A 843 -45.21 -23.85 -56.22
C LEU A 843 -43.87 -23.32 -56.75
N GLU A 844 -43.69 -22.00 -56.77
CA GLU A 844 -42.47 -21.37 -57.28
C GLU A 844 -41.39 -21.29 -56.22
N GLN A 845 -40.15 -21.04 -56.67
CA GLN A 845 -39.05 -20.75 -55.76
C GLN A 845 -39.29 -19.41 -55.07
N ASN A 846 -39.12 -19.35 -53.75
CA ASN A 846 -39.27 -18.11 -53.00
C ASN A 846 -38.21 -17.09 -53.46
N TYR A 847 -38.56 -15.81 -53.48
CA TYR A 847 -37.65 -14.75 -53.89
C TYR A 847 -37.77 -13.53 -52.96
N PRO A 848 -36.64 -12.95 -52.50
CA PRO A 848 -35.26 -13.43 -52.70
C PRO A 848 -34.98 -14.78 -52.00
N ASN A 849 -33.96 -15.51 -52.45
CA ASN A 849 -33.44 -16.71 -51.78
C ASN A 849 -31.91 -16.86 -52.06
N PRO A 850 -31.03 -16.68 -51.06
CA PRO A 850 -31.31 -16.41 -49.65
C PRO A 850 -32.02 -15.07 -49.41
N PHE A 851 -32.69 -14.90 -48.27
CA PHE A 851 -33.43 -13.67 -47.93
C PHE A 851 -33.09 -13.13 -46.53
N ASN A 852 -33.25 -11.81 -46.35
CA ASN A 852 -33.16 -11.09 -45.08
C ASN A 852 -33.92 -9.74 -45.18
N PRO A 853 -34.92 -9.42 -44.32
CA PRO A 853 -35.61 -10.31 -43.38
C PRO A 853 -36.78 -11.06 -44.02
N SER A 854 -37.23 -10.68 -45.23
CA SER A 854 -38.47 -11.22 -45.82
C SER A 854 -38.29 -11.80 -47.23
N THR A 855 -39.11 -12.78 -47.56
CA THR A 855 -39.22 -13.40 -48.90
C THR A 855 -40.68 -13.56 -49.31
N GLU A 856 -40.96 -13.59 -50.61
CA GLU A 856 -42.27 -13.96 -51.15
C GLU A 856 -42.30 -15.41 -51.63
N ILE A 857 -43.39 -16.11 -51.29
CA ILE A 857 -43.71 -17.45 -51.78
C ILE A 857 -44.89 -17.32 -52.74
N VAL A 858 -44.67 -17.73 -53.99
CA VAL A 858 -45.69 -17.71 -55.05
C VAL A 858 -46.18 -19.11 -55.35
N PHE A 859 -47.50 -19.31 -55.41
CA PHE A 859 -48.12 -20.57 -55.77
C PHE A 859 -49.36 -20.38 -56.66
N GLY A 860 -49.64 -21.37 -57.49
CA GLY A 860 -50.72 -21.34 -58.48
C GLY A 860 -51.73 -22.46 -58.28
N LEU A 861 -53.02 -22.12 -58.39
CA LEU A 861 -54.14 -23.07 -58.28
C LEU A 861 -54.92 -23.12 -59.61
N PRO A 862 -55.04 -24.30 -60.25
CA PRO A 862 -55.77 -24.42 -61.52
C PRO A 862 -57.29 -24.35 -61.35
N ARG A 863 -57.78 -24.56 -60.13
CA ARG A 863 -59.18 -24.51 -59.74
C ARG A 863 -59.30 -24.12 -58.26
N PRO A 864 -60.47 -23.66 -57.78
CA PRO A 864 -60.65 -23.36 -56.36
C PRO A 864 -60.47 -24.61 -55.49
N GLU A 865 -59.62 -24.54 -54.47
CA GLU A 865 -59.24 -25.69 -53.64
C GLU A 865 -58.98 -25.26 -52.19
N GLN A 866 -59.05 -26.20 -51.24
CA GLN A 866 -58.60 -25.97 -49.87
C GLN A 866 -57.07 -26.01 -49.81
N VAL A 867 -56.44 -24.94 -49.34
CA VAL A 867 -54.99 -24.75 -49.36
C VAL A 867 -54.43 -24.47 -47.97
N THR A 868 -53.29 -25.10 -47.67
CA THR A 868 -52.42 -24.75 -46.54
C THR A 868 -51.01 -24.48 -47.04
N VAL A 869 -50.42 -23.35 -46.64
CA VAL A 869 -49.00 -23.04 -46.87
C VAL A 869 -48.29 -22.92 -45.53
N THR A 870 -47.36 -23.82 -45.25
CA THR A 870 -46.66 -23.89 -43.96
C THR A 870 -45.15 -23.94 -44.18
N VAL A 871 -44.41 -23.19 -43.36
CA VAL A 871 -42.95 -23.20 -43.25
C VAL A 871 -42.55 -24.23 -42.20
N TYR A 872 -41.50 -25.00 -42.48
CA TYR A 872 -40.97 -26.06 -41.63
C TYR A 872 -39.46 -25.89 -41.44
N SER A 873 -38.97 -26.34 -40.29
CA SER A 873 -37.54 -26.57 -40.06
C SER A 873 -37.03 -27.74 -40.90
N MET A 874 -35.70 -27.91 -40.99
CA MET A 874 -35.09 -29.07 -41.64
C MET A 874 -35.42 -30.41 -40.95
N GLN A 875 -35.80 -30.38 -39.67
CA GLN A 875 -36.28 -31.56 -38.92
C GLN A 875 -37.77 -31.85 -39.17
N GLY A 876 -38.45 -31.02 -39.97
CA GLY A 876 -39.87 -31.19 -40.30
C GLY A 876 -40.84 -30.63 -39.26
N HIS A 877 -40.37 -29.81 -38.32
CA HIS A 877 -41.24 -29.12 -37.37
C HIS A 877 -41.90 -27.90 -38.03
N PRO A 878 -43.23 -27.71 -37.92
CA PRO A 878 -43.89 -26.52 -38.44
C PRO A 878 -43.44 -25.27 -37.67
N ILE A 879 -42.99 -24.26 -38.40
CA ILE A 879 -42.51 -22.98 -37.87
C ILE A 879 -43.62 -21.93 -37.93
N ARG A 880 -44.32 -21.85 -39.08
CA ARG A 880 -45.39 -20.87 -39.28
C ARG A 880 -46.35 -21.31 -40.37
N THR A 881 -47.65 -21.13 -40.15
CA THR A 881 -48.67 -21.31 -41.20
C THR A 881 -49.03 -19.96 -41.80
N LEU A 882 -48.67 -19.77 -43.07
CA LEU A 882 -48.83 -18.51 -43.79
C LEU A 882 -50.21 -18.37 -44.43
N VAL A 883 -50.80 -19.49 -44.84
CA VAL A 883 -52.13 -19.56 -45.45
C VAL A 883 -52.83 -20.82 -44.95
N GLN A 884 -54.11 -20.70 -44.58
CA GLN A 884 -54.99 -21.84 -44.29
C GLN A 884 -56.43 -21.48 -44.67
N GLY A 885 -56.93 -22.03 -45.77
CA GLY A 885 -58.29 -21.68 -46.23
C GLY A 885 -58.59 -22.13 -47.65
N ARG A 886 -59.85 -21.96 -48.08
CA ARG A 886 -60.27 -22.19 -49.46
C ARG A 886 -59.90 -20.98 -50.31
N MET A 887 -59.14 -21.19 -51.39
CA MET A 887 -58.68 -20.12 -52.28
C MET A 887 -59.22 -20.31 -53.70
N ALA A 888 -59.42 -19.21 -54.43
CA ALA A 888 -59.88 -19.22 -55.82
C ALA A 888 -58.77 -19.68 -56.79
N ALA A 889 -59.15 -20.08 -58.02
CA ALA A 889 -58.19 -20.39 -59.07
C ALA A 889 -57.37 -19.14 -59.45
N GLY A 890 -56.07 -19.31 -59.70
CA GLY A 890 -55.13 -18.21 -59.98
C GLY A 890 -53.79 -18.36 -59.26
N TYR A 891 -52.89 -17.42 -59.52
CA TYR A 891 -51.64 -17.28 -58.77
C TYR A 891 -51.87 -16.43 -57.51
N HIS A 892 -51.23 -16.86 -56.42
CA HIS A 892 -51.29 -16.25 -55.10
C HIS A 892 -49.87 -15.99 -54.61
N ARG A 893 -49.68 -14.91 -53.85
CA ARG A 893 -48.42 -14.56 -53.21
C ARG A 893 -48.61 -14.43 -51.71
N VAL A 894 -47.66 -14.94 -50.93
CA VAL A 894 -47.64 -14.78 -49.47
C VAL A 894 -46.22 -14.49 -49.00
N SER A 895 -46.04 -13.57 -48.06
CA SER A 895 -44.72 -13.23 -47.53
C SER A 895 -44.42 -14.00 -46.25
N TRP A 896 -43.14 -14.27 -46.02
CA TRP A 896 -42.61 -14.71 -44.74
C TRP A 896 -41.44 -13.81 -44.34
N ASP A 897 -41.42 -13.37 -43.08
CA ASP A 897 -40.50 -12.38 -42.50
C ASP A 897 -39.50 -13.00 -41.52
N GLY A 898 -39.30 -14.32 -41.60
CA GLY A 898 -38.39 -15.04 -40.70
C GLY A 898 -38.90 -15.13 -39.26
N ARG A 899 -40.20 -14.97 -39.00
CA ARG A 899 -40.80 -15.18 -37.67
C ARG A 899 -41.68 -16.43 -37.59
N ASP A 900 -41.74 -17.04 -36.42
CA ASP A 900 -42.64 -18.17 -36.12
C ASP A 900 -44.08 -17.71 -35.81
N ASP A 901 -44.98 -18.64 -35.47
CA ASP A 901 -46.38 -18.35 -35.10
C ASP A 901 -46.51 -17.52 -33.79
N ALA A 902 -45.48 -17.48 -32.94
CA ALA A 902 -45.44 -16.63 -31.74
C ALA A 902 -44.96 -15.20 -32.05
N GLY A 903 -44.54 -14.94 -33.29
CA GLY A 903 -43.99 -13.66 -33.72
C GLY A 903 -42.50 -13.48 -33.41
N GLU A 904 -41.81 -14.53 -32.95
CA GLU A 904 -40.38 -14.48 -32.63
C GLU A 904 -39.52 -14.78 -33.85
N LEU A 905 -38.36 -14.12 -33.95
CA LEU A 905 -37.46 -14.29 -35.10
C LEU A 905 -36.75 -15.65 -35.01
N VAL A 906 -36.78 -16.44 -36.09
CA VAL A 906 -36.13 -17.75 -36.13
C VAL A 906 -34.62 -17.62 -36.44
N SER A 907 -33.86 -18.70 -36.24
CA SER A 907 -32.41 -18.69 -36.51
C SER A 907 -32.12 -18.60 -38.02
N ALA A 908 -31.01 -17.95 -38.43
CA ALA A 908 -30.54 -18.06 -39.81
C ALA A 908 -30.28 -19.53 -40.18
N GLY A 909 -30.65 -19.93 -41.39
CA GLY A 909 -30.55 -21.33 -41.80
C GLY A 909 -31.45 -21.71 -42.96
N THR A 910 -31.46 -22.99 -43.31
CA THR A 910 -32.33 -23.53 -44.35
C THR A 910 -33.68 -23.93 -43.77
N TYR A 911 -34.75 -23.58 -44.47
CA TYR A 911 -36.14 -23.91 -44.15
C TYR A 911 -36.82 -24.56 -45.36
N ILE A 912 -37.92 -25.26 -45.13
CA ILE A 912 -38.75 -25.86 -46.18
C ILE A 912 -40.12 -25.24 -46.11
N TYR A 913 -40.64 -24.69 -47.20
CA TYR A 913 -42.06 -24.31 -47.29
C TYR A 913 -42.82 -25.32 -48.13
N ARG A 914 -44.06 -25.61 -47.72
CA ARG A 914 -44.91 -26.62 -48.33
C ARG A 914 -46.29 -26.05 -48.64
N LEU A 915 -46.76 -26.33 -49.85
CA LEU A 915 -48.12 -26.14 -50.30
C LEU A 915 -48.86 -27.48 -50.21
N GLU A 916 -49.97 -27.51 -49.49
CA GLU A 916 -50.92 -28.63 -49.47
C GLU A 916 -52.24 -28.17 -50.10
N ALA A 917 -52.69 -28.85 -51.15
CA ALA A 917 -53.94 -28.54 -51.85
C ALA A 917 -54.69 -29.83 -52.19
N GLY A 918 -55.76 -30.14 -51.44
CA GLY A 918 -56.42 -31.45 -51.49
C GLY A 918 -55.46 -32.59 -51.14
N ASN A 919 -55.26 -33.54 -52.08
CA ASN A 919 -54.31 -34.65 -51.92
C ASN A 919 -52.88 -34.31 -52.40
N LEU A 920 -52.65 -33.12 -52.97
CA LEU A 920 -51.34 -32.71 -53.48
C LEU A 920 -50.48 -32.08 -52.39
N ARG A 921 -49.19 -32.43 -52.38
CA ARG A 921 -48.17 -31.79 -51.55
C ARG A 921 -46.98 -31.39 -52.41
N LEU A 922 -46.66 -30.10 -52.46
CA LEU A 922 -45.46 -29.56 -53.11
C LEU A 922 -44.58 -28.89 -52.05
N SER A 923 -43.27 -29.02 -52.14
CA SER A 923 -42.34 -28.40 -51.18
C SER A 923 -41.09 -27.88 -51.87
N LYS A 924 -40.54 -26.78 -51.34
CA LYS A 924 -39.29 -26.15 -51.79
C LYS A 924 -38.48 -25.64 -50.60
N LYS A 925 -37.19 -25.43 -50.82
CA LYS A 925 -36.23 -24.98 -49.79
C LYS A 925 -36.01 -23.49 -49.90
N MET A 926 -35.75 -22.83 -48.78
CA MET A 926 -35.35 -21.43 -48.68
C MET A 926 -34.23 -21.26 -47.65
N ILE A 927 -33.43 -20.22 -47.79
CA ILE A 927 -32.30 -19.90 -46.92
C ILE A 927 -32.54 -18.52 -46.31
N PHE A 928 -32.68 -18.47 -44.99
CA PHE A 928 -32.79 -17.23 -44.23
C PHE A 928 -31.41 -16.80 -43.72
N LEU A 929 -31.04 -15.55 -43.98
CA LEU A 929 -29.79 -14.94 -43.50
C LEU A 929 -30.10 -13.90 -42.42
N LYS A 930 -29.22 -13.79 -41.44
CA LYS A 930 -29.31 -12.78 -40.37
C LYS A 930 -28.70 -11.46 -40.81
#